data_AF-A0A1I1U0Z0-F1
#
_entry.id   AF-A0A1I1U0Z0-F1
#
_cell.length_a   1.000
_cell.length_b   1.000
_cell.length_c   1.000
_cell.angle_alpha   90.00
_cell.angle_beta   90.00
_cell.angle_gamma   90.00
#
_symmetry.space_group_name_H-M   'P 1'
#
loop_
_entity.id
_entity.type
_entity.pdbx_description
1 polymer ?
#
loop_
_entity_poly.entity_id
_entity_poly.type
_entity_poly.pdbx_seq_one_letter_code
_entity_poly.pdbx_strand_id
1 'polypeptide(L)'
;MITKITCTFFLFILTIFSSFSQEKFTLSGTIIDSKNNETLIGVNLYIPSLKIGTTTNEYGFYSLSAPKGEYEIEISYIGYQTIQKTIILNQNTKSNFSISSGEELQEVVITDNKGKINVKSPEMSVNKLSISTIKKMPVVFGEVDVIKSILLLPGVTNAGEGASGFNVRGGGADQNLILLDEATIFNSSHVFGFFSVFNPDAIKDLKLYKGGIPARYGGRASSVLDIYQKDGNSKEFHMNGGIGLISSRLLAEGPIVKDKGSFLIGGRASYAHLFLKFSEEDKDNSAYFYDLNTKLSYKLNDNNSLYLSGYFGRDVFSLNKSFTNTYGNSILNLRWNHLYSDKLFTNLSLIYSDYYYGLDLDFVGFNWDSGIKNYNIKYDFKHYLSDKLKLSYGVNGTYYEFNPGTIKPTGEDSGINPEQLDKKYAFEPSVYLDAESQLSNKINVSYGLRYSLFYRLGASTINYYENNEAVTFNTDMQIYEKGIPVSTKYFSKNKTIKSYNNFEPRFSISYQLNEDQSLKASYNRMAQYLQLISNTSSPTPLDVWMPSDQYIKPQLADQVALGYFRNIYNGDYSLEVETYYKEIQNRLDYIDGADLIANNAIEQVILNGQMRSYGLEIMIKKNKGKFNGWIAYTISKSEQQTPGRTPEETGINNGQWYASAYDKTHNLAITSAYNLNEKWSFGANFALQSGQPVSYPNGQYEYLGITVPSYGLRNENRLPAYHHLDVSATLTPRKNKDRNWKGEWVFSIYNLYNRMNAASINFRQNVDTGANEAVQLSIFGIVPAVSYNFKF
;
A
#
# COMPACT_ATOMS: atom_id res chain seq x y z
N MET A 1 12.38 -12.04 60.00
CA MET A 1 13.62 -12.56 59.37
C MET A 1 13.53 -12.62 57.85
N ILE A 2 12.36 -12.90 57.27
CA ILE A 2 12.13 -12.99 55.81
C ILE A 2 12.30 -11.62 55.09
N THR A 3 11.89 -10.51 55.69
CA THR A 3 12.00 -9.16 55.10
C THR A 3 13.43 -8.61 54.99
N LYS A 4 14.36 -9.09 55.82
CA LYS A 4 15.78 -8.72 55.71
C LYS A 4 16.48 -9.51 54.59
N ILE A 5 16.03 -10.73 54.30
CA ILE A 5 16.61 -11.56 53.24
C ILE A 5 16.19 -11.06 51.84
N THR A 6 14.94 -10.57 51.68
CA THR A 6 14.47 -9.97 50.42
C THR A 6 15.16 -8.64 50.10
N CYS A 7 15.40 -7.78 51.10
CA CYS A 7 16.15 -6.54 50.88
C CYS A 7 17.63 -6.78 50.54
N THR A 8 18.27 -7.78 51.16
CA THR A 8 19.67 -8.11 50.83
C THR A 8 19.79 -8.75 49.45
N PHE A 9 18.81 -9.55 49.00
CA PHE A 9 18.77 -10.10 47.65
C PHE A 9 18.52 -9.01 46.59
N PHE A 10 17.68 -8.02 46.89
CA PHE A 10 17.44 -6.85 46.03
C PHE A 10 18.69 -5.94 45.96
N LEU A 11 19.41 -5.77 47.07
CA LEU A 11 20.68 -5.04 47.10
C LEU A 11 21.80 -5.77 46.35
N PHE A 12 21.83 -7.11 46.39
CA PHE A 12 22.82 -7.93 45.68
C PHE A 12 22.55 -7.97 44.16
N ILE A 13 21.29 -7.90 43.74
CA ILE A 13 20.92 -7.71 42.32
C ILE A 13 21.32 -6.30 41.85
N LEU A 14 21.20 -5.27 42.69
CA LEU A 14 21.61 -3.90 42.37
C LEU A 14 23.13 -3.70 42.30
N THR A 15 23.95 -4.46 43.03
CA THR A 15 25.42 -4.32 43.00
C THR A 15 26.10 -5.12 41.88
N ILE A 16 25.43 -6.10 41.28
CA ILE A 16 25.96 -6.84 40.11
C ILE A 16 25.88 -5.99 38.81
N PHE A 17 25.06 -4.93 38.78
CA PHE A 17 24.97 -4.02 37.62
C PHE A 17 26.02 -2.90 37.58
N SER A 18 26.86 -2.77 38.61
CA SER A 18 27.79 -1.62 38.74
C SER A 18 29.21 -1.89 38.22
N SER A 19 29.50 -3.05 37.64
CA SER A 19 30.86 -3.41 37.21
C SER A 19 31.01 -3.34 35.69
N PHE A 20 31.84 -2.37 35.26
CA PHE A 20 32.24 -2.01 33.88
C PHE A 20 31.20 -1.26 33.03
N SER A 21 30.81 -0.05 33.45
CA SER A 21 30.38 0.94 32.46
C SER A 21 31.62 1.50 31.76
N GLN A 22 32.04 0.88 30.65
CA GLN A 22 32.89 1.59 29.69
C GLN A 22 32.17 2.89 29.32
N GLU A 23 32.85 4.03 29.38
CA GLU A 23 32.30 5.29 28.89
C GLU A 23 31.86 5.09 27.44
N LYS A 24 30.55 5.17 27.19
CA LYS A 24 29.96 5.08 25.87
C LYS A 24 29.67 6.48 25.34
N PHE A 25 30.00 6.71 24.09
CA PHE A 25 29.69 7.92 23.36
C PHE A 25 28.74 7.64 22.21
N THR A 26 27.89 8.61 21.90
CA THR A 26 26.88 8.50 20.84
C THR A 26 27.36 9.18 19.57
N LEU A 27 27.37 8.43 18.47
CA LEU A 27 27.45 8.98 17.12
C LEU A 27 26.03 9.19 16.61
N SER A 28 25.64 10.44 16.35
CA SER A 28 24.33 10.81 15.83
C SER A 28 24.47 11.61 14.53
N GLY A 29 23.43 11.63 13.70
CA GLY A 29 23.45 12.46 12.50
C GLY A 29 22.43 12.08 11.44
N THR A 30 22.61 12.65 10.25
CA THR A 30 21.80 12.36 9.08
C THR A 30 22.68 11.88 7.93
N ILE A 31 22.12 11.02 7.08
CA ILE A 31 22.79 10.56 5.86
C ILE A 31 22.00 11.06 4.66
N ILE A 32 22.72 11.72 3.76
CA ILE A 32 22.16 12.38 2.59
C ILE A 32 22.80 11.88 1.29
N ASP A 33 22.10 12.03 0.18
CA ASP A 33 22.72 11.91 -1.14
C ASP A 33 23.60 13.14 -1.39
N SER A 34 24.84 12.89 -1.83
CA SER A 34 25.86 13.91 -2.09
C SER A 34 25.48 14.90 -3.20
N LYS A 35 24.54 14.58 -4.08
CA LYS A 35 24.15 15.41 -5.23
C LYS A 35 23.04 16.40 -4.94
N ASN A 36 22.05 16.02 -4.13
CA ASN A 36 20.82 16.79 -3.95
C ASN A 36 20.53 17.15 -2.47
N ASN A 37 21.35 16.65 -1.53
CA ASN A 37 21.14 16.70 -0.08
C ASN A 37 19.83 16.02 0.39
N GLU A 38 19.28 15.10 -0.41
CA GLU A 38 18.10 14.34 -0.03
C GLU A 38 18.41 13.35 1.09
N THR A 39 17.52 13.23 2.07
CA THR A 39 17.69 12.28 3.18
C THR A 39 17.46 10.84 2.72
N LEU A 40 18.33 9.91 3.16
CA LEU A 40 18.29 8.51 2.75
C LEU A 40 17.72 7.60 3.84
N ILE A 41 16.70 6.80 3.48
CA ILE A 41 15.90 6.00 4.42
C ILE A 41 16.43 4.58 4.52
N GLY A 42 16.73 4.10 5.74
CA GLY A 42 17.16 2.73 5.97
C GLY A 42 18.59 2.43 5.52
N VAL A 43 19.47 3.44 5.47
CA VAL A 43 20.91 3.26 5.27
C VAL A 43 21.49 2.49 6.46
N ASN A 44 22.30 1.48 6.19
CA ASN A 44 22.98 0.71 7.23
C ASN A 44 24.26 1.44 7.67
N LEU A 45 24.43 1.60 8.98
CA LEU A 45 25.68 1.99 9.63
C LEU A 45 26.20 0.82 10.46
N TYR A 46 27.43 0.39 10.25
CA TYR A 46 28.00 -0.77 10.94
C TYR A 46 29.43 -0.51 11.43
N ILE A 47 29.76 -0.95 12.64
CA ILE A 47 31.12 -0.97 13.18
C ILE A 47 31.60 -2.43 13.19
N PRO A 48 32.41 -2.86 12.21
CA PRO A 48 32.80 -4.27 12.07
C PRO A 48 33.50 -4.84 13.30
N SER A 49 34.41 -4.07 13.91
CA SER A 49 35.20 -4.51 15.07
C SER A 49 34.37 -4.80 16.32
N LEU A 50 33.24 -4.10 16.48
CA LEU A 50 32.32 -4.27 17.60
C LEU A 50 31.11 -5.15 17.27
N LYS A 51 30.90 -5.45 15.98
CA LYS A 51 29.71 -6.13 15.44
C LYS A 51 28.37 -5.46 15.81
N ILE A 52 28.38 -4.15 16.08
CA ILE A 52 27.20 -3.33 16.35
C ILE A 52 26.87 -2.45 15.14
N GLY A 53 25.61 -2.08 14.98
CA GLY A 53 25.17 -1.21 13.89
C GLY A 53 23.78 -0.64 14.13
N THR A 54 23.40 0.31 13.30
CA THR A 54 22.08 0.94 13.30
C THR A 54 21.64 1.21 11.87
N THR A 55 20.40 1.64 11.68
CA THR A 55 19.89 2.09 10.39
C THR A 55 19.31 3.49 10.51
N THR A 56 19.36 4.26 9.42
CA THR A 56 18.63 5.53 9.38
C THR A 56 17.13 5.28 9.44
N ASN A 57 16.40 6.15 10.13
CA ASN A 57 14.95 6.13 10.18
C ASN A 57 14.32 6.65 8.86
N GLU A 58 12.99 6.75 8.80
CA GLU A 58 12.23 7.26 7.63
C GLU A 58 12.51 8.72 7.29
N TYR A 59 13.30 9.42 8.11
CA TYR A 59 13.67 10.81 7.95
C TYR A 59 15.19 10.97 7.81
N GLY A 60 15.93 9.87 7.57
CA GLY A 60 17.38 9.88 7.36
C GLY A 60 18.24 10.05 8.60
N PHE A 61 17.66 10.10 9.80
CA PHE A 61 18.40 10.23 11.07
C PHE A 61 18.86 8.88 11.60
N TYR A 62 20.09 8.83 12.13
CA TYR A 62 20.64 7.67 12.83
C TYR A 62 21.23 8.06 14.20
N SER A 63 21.31 7.08 15.08
CA SER A 63 22.04 7.18 16.34
C SER A 63 22.61 5.82 16.73
N LEU A 64 23.89 5.79 17.10
CA LEU A 64 24.63 4.59 17.49
C LEU A 64 25.54 4.91 18.68
N SER A 65 25.42 4.15 19.77
CA SER A 65 26.30 4.28 20.94
C SER A 65 27.40 3.22 20.91
N ALA A 66 28.65 3.63 21.11
CA ALA A 66 29.79 2.71 21.20
C ALA A 66 30.73 3.12 22.36
N PRO A 67 31.58 2.22 22.88
CA PRO A 67 32.62 2.57 23.86
C PRO A 67 33.58 3.65 23.32
N LYS A 68 34.36 4.25 24.23
CA LYS A 68 35.47 5.13 23.84
C LYS A 68 36.49 4.38 22.97
N GLY A 69 36.81 4.94 21.80
CA GLY A 69 37.78 4.32 20.90
C GLY A 69 37.81 4.93 19.51
N GLU A 70 38.71 4.41 18.68
CA GLU A 70 38.79 4.69 17.25
C GLU A 70 38.18 3.50 16.49
N TYR A 71 37.25 3.80 15.59
CA TYR A 71 36.49 2.78 14.87
C TYR A 71 36.39 3.14 13.39
N GLU A 72 36.50 2.11 12.55
CA GLU A 72 36.05 2.18 11.18
C GLU A 72 34.54 1.92 11.13
N ILE A 73 33.80 2.84 10.52
CA ILE A 73 32.38 2.68 10.23
C ILE A 73 32.19 2.36 8.75
N GLU A 74 31.32 1.40 8.47
CA GLU A 74 30.85 1.08 7.12
C GLU A 74 29.43 1.62 6.94
N ILE A 75 29.21 2.37 5.87
CA ILE A 75 27.92 2.95 5.52
C ILE A 75 27.48 2.37 4.17
N SER A 76 26.38 1.63 4.14
CA SER A 76 25.90 0.96 2.93
C SER A 76 24.39 1.13 2.71
N TYR A 77 23.99 1.31 1.44
CA TYR A 77 22.60 1.50 1.07
C TYR A 77 22.30 0.98 -0.36
N ILE A 78 21.08 0.50 -0.58
CA ILE A 78 20.69 -0.13 -1.86
C ILE A 78 20.70 0.91 -2.98
N GLY A 79 21.51 0.67 -4.02
CA GLY A 79 21.67 1.58 -5.15
C GLY A 79 22.77 2.64 -4.98
N TYR A 80 23.43 2.68 -3.82
CA TYR A 80 24.50 3.63 -3.49
C TYR A 80 25.85 2.94 -3.33
N GLN A 81 26.92 3.75 -3.31
CA GLN A 81 28.26 3.28 -3.00
C GLN A 81 28.43 3.09 -1.49
N THR A 82 29.04 1.98 -1.09
CA THR A 82 29.47 1.77 0.30
C THR A 82 30.68 2.67 0.59
N ILE A 83 30.65 3.40 1.70
CA ILE A 83 31.80 4.18 2.16
C ILE A 83 32.29 3.66 3.51
N GLN A 84 33.60 3.69 3.69
CA GLN A 84 34.27 3.40 4.97
C GLN A 84 34.88 4.69 5.50
N LYS A 85 34.71 4.96 6.79
CA LYS A 85 35.24 6.18 7.42
C LYS A 85 35.72 5.88 8.83
N THR A 86 36.87 6.42 9.21
CA THR A 86 37.36 6.33 10.59
C THR A 86 36.73 7.43 11.43
N ILE A 87 36.23 7.07 12.61
CA ILE A 87 35.70 7.99 13.62
C ILE A 87 36.41 7.78 14.96
N ILE A 88 36.59 8.86 15.71
CA ILE A 88 37.12 8.83 17.06
C ILE A 88 35.98 9.19 18.01
N LEU A 89 35.60 8.26 18.88
CA LEU A 89 34.56 8.45 19.89
C LEU A 89 35.20 8.71 21.25
N ASN A 90 35.38 9.99 21.58
CA ASN A 90 35.82 10.47 22.90
C ASN A 90 34.80 11.40 23.59
N GLN A 91 33.74 11.77 22.87
CA GLN A 91 32.57 12.53 23.31
C GLN A 91 31.39 12.22 22.36
N ASN A 92 30.16 12.56 22.76
CA ASN A 92 29.02 12.49 21.84
C ASN A 92 29.32 13.35 20.61
N THR A 93 29.20 12.75 19.43
CA THR A 93 29.65 13.33 18.17
C THR A 93 28.50 13.33 17.18
N LYS A 94 28.11 14.52 16.71
CA LYS A 94 27.17 14.68 15.60
C LYS A 94 27.94 14.72 14.29
N SER A 95 27.73 13.75 13.41
CA SER A 95 28.39 13.65 12.11
C SER A 95 27.36 13.41 11.02
N ASN A 96 27.32 14.26 10.00
CA ASN A 96 26.50 13.99 8.84
C ASN A 96 27.35 13.32 7.77
N PHE A 97 26.80 12.32 7.09
CA PHE A 97 27.47 11.64 6.00
C PHE A 97 26.75 11.91 4.69
N SER A 98 27.52 12.00 3.60
CA SER A 98 26.98 12.04 2.25
C SER A 98 27.51 10.86 1.46
N ILE A 99 26.63 10.18 0.72
CA ILE A 99 26.97 9.03 -0.12
C ILE A 99 26.47 9.27 -1.55
N SER A 100 27.20 8.74 -2.54
CA SER A 100 26.88 8.93 -3.96
C SER A 100 26.14 7.72 -4.53
N SER A 101 25.16 7.99 -5.40
CA SER A 101 24.46 6.96 -6.18
C SER A 101 25.45 6.13 -7.02
N GLY A 102 25.25 4.82 -7.11
CA GLY A 102 26.18 3.91 -7.78
C GLY A 102 26.22 3.96 -9.32
N GLU A 103 25.45 4.84 -9.97
CA GLU A 103 25.36 4.89 -11.45
C GLU A 103 26.46 5.70 -12.13
N GLU A 104 27.36 6.36 -11.38
CA GLU A 104 28.14 7.47 -11.94
C GLU A 104 29.64 7.25 -12.14
N LEU A 105 30.20 6.05 -11.96
CA LEU A 105 31.62 5.83 -12.25
C LEU A 105 31.89 4.53 -13.00
N GLN A 106 32.56 4.65 -14.14
CA GLN A 106 33.40 3.60 -14.70
C GLN A 106 34.57 3.43 -13.73
N GLU A 107 34.71 2.24 -13.16
CA GLU A 107 35.92 1.81 -12.45
C GLU A 107 36.15 2.41 -11.05
N VAL A 108 35.47 1.84 -10.05
CA VAL A 108 36.12 1.49 -8.77
C VAL A 108 35.59 0.11 -8.35
N VAL A 109 36.50 -0.82 -8.11
CA VAL A 109 36.21 -2.10 -7.46
C VAL A 109 35.89 -1.79 -6.00
N ILE A 110 34.60 -1.76 -5.65
CA ILE A 110 34.16 -1.80 -4.26
C ILE A 110 33.32 -3.06 -4.06
N THR A 111 33.92 -3.98 -3.30
CA THR A 111 33.40 -5.25 -2.81
C THR A 111 32.29 -5.04 -1.78
N ASP A 112 31.31 -5.94 -1.87
CA ASP A 112 30.29 -6.31 -0.88
C ASP A 112 29.16 -5.33 -0.52
N ASN A 113 27.95 -5.91 -0.41
CA ASN A 113 26.73 -5.39 0.24
C ASN A 113 25.63 -4.77 -0.64
N LYS A 114 25.71 -4.83 -1.97
CA LYS A 114 24.56 -4.45 -2.83
C LYS A 114 23.42 -5.47 -2.72
N GLY A 115 22.31 -5.08 -2.09
CA GLY A 115 21.05 -5.83 -2.10
C GLY A 115 20.98 -7.05 -1.18
N LYS A 116 21.92 -7.22 -0.25
CA LYS A 116 21.86 -8.27 0.78
C LYS A 116 20.62 -8.10 1.66
N ILE A 117 19.98 -9.22 1.97
CA ILE A 117 18.93 -9.26 3.01
C ILE A 117 19.59 -8.98 4.35
N ASN A 118 19.00 -8.09 5.15
CA ASN A 118 19.40 -7.90 6.54
C ASN A 118 18.88 -9.09 7.38
N VAL A 119 19.75 -10.08 7.60
CA VAL A 119 19.44 -11.27 8.38
C VAL A 119 19.31 -10.99 9.87
N LYS A 120 19.86 -9.87 10.36
CA LYS A 120 19.75 -9.46 11.77
C LYS A 120 18.41 -8.80 12.09
N SER A 121 17.87 -8.02 11.16
CA SER A 121 16.63 -7.24 11.38
C SER A 121 15.47 -8.17 11.79
N PRO A 122 14.71 -7.81 12.85
CA PRO A 122 13.47 -8.52 13.21
C PRO A 122 12.33 -8.24 12.23
N GLU A 123 12.47 -7.30 11.29
CA GLU A 123 11.49 -7.08 10.22
C GLU A 123 11.33 -8.36 9.38
N MET A 124 10.10 -8.85 9.32
CA MET A 124 9.67 -10.01 8.54
C MET A 124 8.48 -9.61 7.66
N SER A 125 8.33 -10.22 6.47
CA SER A 125 7.24 -9.92 5.54
C SER A 125 7.25 -8.47 5.05
N VAL A 126 8.44 -7.88 4.90
CA VAL A 126 8.63 -6.49 4.43
C VAL A 126 9.46 -6.48 3.16
N ASN A 127 8.90 -5.89 2.10
CA ASN A 127 9.65 -5.63 0.87
C ASN A 127 9.96 -4.13 0.76
N LYS A 128 11.25 -3.80 0.69
CA LYS A 128 11.74 -2.43 0.51
C LYS A 128 12.20 -2.26 -0.93
N LEU A 129 11.61 -1.31 -1.66
CA LEU A 129 11.94 -1.03 -3.05
C LEU A 129 12.32 0.45 -3.19
N SER A 130 13.55 0.70 -3.66
CA SER A 130 13.95 2.05 -4.06
C SER A 130 13.46 2.35 -5.46
N ILE A 131 13.19 3.62 -5.75
CA ILE A 131 12.72 4.01 -7.08
C ILE A 131 13.73 3.65 -8.19
N SER A 132 15.03 3.66 -7.88
CA SER A 132 16.09 3.24 -8.80
C SER A 132 16.01 1.77 -9.21
N THR A 133 15.42 0.91 -8.36
CA THR A 133 15.17 -0.50 -8.69
C THR A 133 13.95 -0.63 -9.59
N ILE A 134 12.90 0.12 -9.30
CA ILE A 134 11.64 0.12 -10.06
C ILE A 134 11.85 0.65 -11.49
N LYS A 135 12.65 1.70 -11.66
CA LYS A 135 13.00 2.26 -12.98
C LYS A 135 13.80 1.30 -13.88
N LYS A 136 14.37 0.23 -13.33
CA LYS A 136 15.07 -0.81 -14.09
C LYS A 136 14.14 -1.93 -14.55
N MET A 137 12.90 -1.94 -14.04
CA MET A 137 11.90 -2.91 -14.43
C MET A 137 11.34 -2.54 -15.82
N PRO A 138 10.91 -3.54 -16.61
CA PRO A 138 10.20 -3.29 -17.85
C PRO A 138 8.96 -2.46 -17.60
N VAL A 139 8.72 -1.52 -18.51
CA VAL A 139 7.63 -0.54 -18.41
C VAL A 139 6.41 -1.01 -19.19
N VAL A 140 5.22 -0.76 -18.66
CA VAL A 140 3.95 -0.97 -19.35
C VAL A 140 3.54 0.35 -19.99
N PHE A 141 3.11 0.34 -21.26
CA PHE A 141 2.84 1.55 -22.05
C PHE A 141 3.99 2.57 -22.11
N GLY A 142 5.22 2.11 -21.91
CA GLY A 142 6.39 2.99 -21.91
C GLY A 142 6.57 3.83 -20.64
N GLU A 143 5.84 3.54 -19.55
CA GLU A 143 5.96 4.23 -18.27
C GLU A 143 6.24 3.30 -17.07
N VAL A 144 7.01 3.82 -16.12
CA VAL A 144 7.32 3.14 -14.85
C VAL A 144 6.13 3.29 -13.91
N ASP A 145 5.63 2.19 -13.35
CA ASP A 145 4.47 2.20 -12.47
C ASP A 145 4.73 1.53 -11.13
N VAL A 146 4.42 2.24 -10.03
CA VAL A 146 4.68 1.77 -8.66
C VAL A 146 3.79 0.58 -8.28
N ILE A 147 2.49 0.64 -8.59
CA ILE A 147 1.57 -0.44 -8.23
C ILE A 147 1.84 -1.68 -9.08
N LYS A 148 2.11 -1.54 -10.38
CA LYS A 148 2.48 -2.69 -11.22
C LYS A 148 3.78 -3.35 -10.74
N SER A 149 4.71 -2.56 -10.20
CA SER A 149 5.96 -3.09 -9.65
C SER A 149 5.76 -3.93 -8.39
N ILE A 150 4.83 -3.55 -7.50
CA ILE A 150 4.54 -4.36 -6.30
C ILE A 150 3.74 -5.63 -6.62
N LEU A 151 2.96 -5.66 -7.71
CA LEU A 151 2.27 -6.87 -8.18
C LEU A 151 3.25 -7.98 -8.60
N LEU A 152 4.52 -7.64 -8.82
CA LEU A 152 5.60 -8.60 -9.14
C LEU A 152 6.29 -9.15 -7.88
N LEU A 153 5.80 -8.81 -6.68
CA LEU A 153 6.25 -9.36 -5.40
C LEU A 153 5.40 -10.56 -4.97
N PRO A 154 5.97 -11.51 -4.18
CA PRO A 154 5.19 -12.63 -3.69
C PRO A 154 4.11 -12.18 -2.71
N GLY A 155 2.97 -12.86 -2.72
CA GLY A 155 1.83 -12.57 -1.84
C GLY A 155 1.01 -11.35 -2.23
N VAL A 156 1.31 -10.71 -3.37
CA VAL A 156 0.60 -9.54 -3.91
C VAL A 156 -0.09 -9.91 -5.22
N THR A 157 -1.39 -9.66 -5.29
CA THR A 157 -2.23 -9.91 -6.47
C THR A 157 -3.15 -8.72 -6.74
N ASN A 158 -3.98 -8.82 -7.76
CA ASN A 158 -5.11 -7.92 -7.98
C ASN A 158 -6.37 -8.74 -8.33
N ALA A 159 -7.51 -8.07 -8.40
CA ALA A 159 -8.80 -8.68 -8.67
C ALA A 159 -9.13 -8.81 -10.18
N GLY A 160 -8.12 -9.07 -11.02
CA GLY A 160 -8.26 -9.18 -12.47
C GLY A 160 -7.54 -8.08 -13.26
N GLU A 161 -7.50 -8.23 -14.58
CA GLU A 161 -6.97 -7.19 -15.47
C GLU A 161 -7.86 -5.94 -15.40
N GLY A 162 -7.27 -4.74 -15.39
CA GLY A 162 -8.04 -3.50 -15.19
C GLY A 162 -8.68 -3.34 -13.80
N ALA A 163 -8.31 -4.17 -12.82
CA ALA A 163 -8.73 -3.97 -11.44
C ALA A 163 -7.93 -2.82 -10.79
N SER A 164 -8.63 -1.91 -10.12
CA SER A 164 -8.04 -0.87 -9.28
C SER A 164 -7.49 -1.46 -7.98
N GLY A 165 -6.35 -0.93 -7.52
CA GLY A 165 -5.70 -1.37 -6.28
C GLY A 165 -5.00 -2.73 -6.37
N PHE A 166 -4.73 -3.32 -5.21
CA PHE A 166 -4.04 -4.61 -5.06
C PHE A 166 -4.56 -5.36 -3.83
N ASN A 167 -4.26 -6.66 -3.77
CA ASN A 167 -4.63 -7.57 -2.70
C ASN A 167 -3.34 -8.16 -2.11
N VAL A 168 -3.27 -8.27 -0.79
CA VAL A 168 -2.14 -8.86 -0.09
C VAL A 168 -2.64 -10.01 0.75
N ARG A 169 -2.06 -11.21 0.59
CA ARG A 169 -2.40 -12.40 1.38
C ARG A 169 -3.91 -12.59 1.50
N GLY A 170 -4.61 -12.54 0.36
CA GLY A 170 -6.07 -12.68 0.26
C GLY A 170 -6.90 -11.46 0.69
N GLY A 171 -6.33 -10.45 1.35
CA GLY A 171 -7.09 -9.29 1.81
C GLY A 171 -7.65 -8.41 0.68
N GLY A 172 -8.83 -7.83 0.91
CA GLY A 172 -9.48 -6.89 -0.01
C GLY A 172 -8.69 -5.61 -0.22
N ALA A 173 -8.99 -4.87 -1.30
CA ALA A 173 -8.30 -3.63 -1.62
C ALA A 173 -8.44 -2.57 -0.50
N ASP A 174 -9.61 -2.53 0.14
CA ASP A 174 -9.94 -1.66 1.27
C ASP A 174 -9.18 -2.01 2.55
N GLN A 175 -8.60 -3.22 2.63
CA GLN A 175 -7.84 -3.70 3.78
C GLN A 175 -6.34 -3.39 3.70
N ASN A 176 -5.88 -2.72 2.65
CA ASN A 176 -4.50 -2.26 2.51
C ASN A 176 -4.42 -0.76 2.85
N LEU A 177 -3.51 -0.39 3.76
CA LEU A 177 -3.22 1.02 4.05
C LEU A 177 -2.23 1.54 3.03
N ILE A 178 -2.62 2.53 2.24
CA ILE A 178 -1.74 3.15 1.25
C ILE A 178 -1.44 4.58 1.71
N LEU A 179 -0.17 4.90 1.89
CA LEU A 179 0.30 6.18 2.40
C LEU A 179 1.22 6.87 1.40
N LEU A 180 1.01 8.16 1.16
CA LEU A 180 1.92 9.05 0.46
C LEU A 180 2.40 10.14 1.41
N ASP A 181 3.67 10.12 1.80
CA ASP A 181 4.21 10.95 2.88
C ASP A 181 3.28 10.94 4.12
N GLU A 182 2.92 9.76 4.62
CA GLU A 182 1.99 9.53 5.75
C GLU A 182 0.51 9.84 5.50
N ALA A 183 0.13 10.53 4.41
CA ALA A 183 -1.27 10.81 4.10
C ALA A 183 -1.95 9.60 3.46
N THR A 184 -3.18 9.29 3.87
CA THR A 184 -3.92 8.15 3.33
C THR A 184 -4.41 8.43 1.91
N ILE A 185 -4.13 7.49 1.00
CA ILE A 185 -4.66 7.44 -0.36
C ILE A 185 -5.73 6.34 -0.41
N PHE A 186 -6.97 6.70 -0.74
CA PHE A 186 -8.09 5.74 -0.77
C PHE A 186 -8.20 5.00 -2.10
N ASN A 187 -7.90 5.68 -3.20
CA ASN A 187 -7.78 5.06 -4.51
C ASN A 187 -6.37 5.26 -5.06
N SER A 188 -5.69 4.16 -5.34
CA SER A 188 -4.28 4.16 -5.78
C SER A 188 -4.12 4.11 -7.30
N SER A 189 -5.21 4.18 -8.06
CA SER A 189 -5.18 4.00 -9.50
C SER A 189 -5.94 5.08 -10.27
N HIS A 190 -5.40 5.41 -11.44
CA HIS A 190 -6.04 6.16 -12.51
C HIS A 190 -6.58 5.23 -13.58
N VAL A 191 -7.63 5.67 -14.26
CA VAL A 191 -8.31 5.00 -15.38
C VAL A 191 -8.52 3.50 -15.08
N PHE A 192 -9.31 3.17 -14.06
CA PHE A 192 -9.64 1.79 -13.68
C PHE A 192 -8.41 0.87 -13.57
N GLY A 193 -7.43 1.24 -12.75
CA GLY A 193 -6.30 0.34 -12.48
C GLY A 193 -5.19 0.31 -13.53
N PHE A 194 -5.28 1.07 -14.63
CA PHE A 194 -4.23 1.05 -15.66
C PHE A 194 -2.95 1.77 -15.25
N PHE A 195 -3.09 2.91 -14.57
CA PHE A 195 -1.97 3.67 -14.04
C PHE A 195 -2.09 3.81 -12.53
N SER A 196 -0.97 3.90 -11.84
CA SER A 196 -0.93 4.30 -10.45
C SER A 196 -0.98 5.82 -10.31
N VAL A 197 -1.59 6.29 -9.22
CA VAL A 197 -1.56 7.71 -8.80
C VAL A 197 -0.17 8.21 -8.41
N PHE A 198 0.81 7.31 -8.40
CA PHE A 198 2.16 7.55 -7.92
C PHE A 198 3.09 7.95 -9.05
N ASN A 199 3.44 9.24 -9.14
CA ASN A 199 4.43 9.71 -10.09
C ASN A 199 5.82 9.13 -9.75
N PRO A 200 6.39 8.24 -10.58
CA PRO A 200 7.67 7.58 -10.28
C PRO A 200 8.84 8.56 -10.21
N ASP A 201 8.70 9.76 -10.77
CA ASP A 201 9.75 10.78 -10.69
C ASP A 201 9.71 11.62 -9.42
N ALA A 202 8.54 11.70 -8.76
CA ALA A 202 8.37 12.40 -7.49
C ALA A 202 8.67 11.50 -6.28
N ILE A 203 8.86 10.19 -6.49
CA ILE A 203 9.04 9.19 -5.42
C ILE A 203 10.51 8.83 -5.25
N LYS A 204 10.95 8.66 -4.00
CA LYS A 204 12.31 8.18 -3.67
C LYS A 204 12.34 6.72 -3.23
N ASP A 205 11.39 6.34 -2.37
CA ASP A 205 11.35 5.01 -1.74
C ASP A 205 9.92 4.56 -1.47
N LEU A 206 9.75 3.24 -1.37
CA LEU A 206 8.54 2.64 -0.83
C LEU A 206 8.81 1.37 -0.03
N LYS A 207 7.93 1.09 0.92
CA LYS A 207 7.93 -0.11 1.75
C LYS A 207 6.56 -0.76 1.74
N LEU A 208 6.52 -2.06 1.44
CA LEU A 208 5.31 -2.87 1.59
C LEU A 208 5.47 -3.81 2.79
N TYR A 209 4.66 -3.60 3.82
CA TYR A 209 4.53 -4.49 4.97
C TYR A 209 3.36 -5.43 4.75
N LYS A 210 3.62 -6.73 4.55
CA LYS A 210 2.62 -7.81 4.47
C LYS A 210 2.40 -8.50 5.82
N GLY A 211 3.26 -8.23 6.79
CA GLY A 211 3.31 -8.77 8.14
C GLY A 211 4.38 -8.02 8.95
N GLY A 212 4.53 -8.36 10.22
CA GLY A 212 5.45 -7.67 11.14
C GLY A 212 5.27 -6.14 11.14
N ILE A 213 4.03 -5.67 11.04
CA ILE A 213 3.70 -4.26 10.78
C ILE A 213 3.98 -3.44 12.06
N PRO A 214 4.80 -2.38 12.05
CA PRO A 214 5.07 -1.57 13.25
C PRO A 214 3.81 -0.96 13.88
N ALA A 215 3.69 -0.91 15.21
CA ALA A 215 2.48 -0.48 15.94
C ALA A 215 2.06 0.98 15.68
N ARG A 216 2.95 1.80 15.11
CA ARG A 216 2.60 3.14 14.60
C ARG A 216 1.51 3.13 13.52
N TYR A 217 1.40 2.05 12.73
CA TYR A 217 0.36 1.90 11.71
C TYR A 217 -0.85 1.14 12.26
N GLY A 218 -2.06 1.47 11.82
CA GLY A 218 -3.29 0.78 12.20
C GLY A 218 -4.43 1.10 11.23
N GLY A 219 -5.66 0.70 11.56
CA GLY A 219 -6.86 1.05 10.79
C GLY A 219 -7.10 0.22 9.52
N ARG A 220 -6.26 -0.78 9.24
CA ARG A 220 -6.34 -1.67 8.07
C ARG A 220 -5.95 -3.10 8.43
N ALA A 221 -6.64 -4.08 7.82
CA ALA A 221 -6.58 -5.47 8.22
C ALA A 221 -5.56 -6.33 7.46
N SER A 222 -4.88 -5.82 6.42
CA SER A 222 -4.06 -6.65 5.53
C SER A 222 -2.61 -6.22 5.37
N SER A 223 -2.35 -4.99 4.95
CA SER A 223 -0.99 -4.54 4.65
C SER A 223 -0.82 -3.04 4.82
N VAL A 224 0.43 -2.59 4.78
CA VAL A 224 0.79 -1.16 4.70
C VAL A 224 1.75 -0.93 3.55
N LEU A 225 1.36 -0.12 2.58
CA LEU A 225 2.21 0.42 1.52
C LEU A 225 2.54 1.88 1.88
N ASP A 226 3.78 2.11 2.31
CA ASP A 226 4.27 3.43 2.71
C ASP A 226 5.21 3.98 1.64
N ILE A 227 4.84 5.12 1.02
CA ILE A 227 5.52 5.71 -0.12
C ILE A 227 6.02 7.10 0.26
N TYR A 228 7.29 7.37 -0.06
CA TYR A 228 7.96 8.62 0.28
C TYR A 228 8.24 9.44 -0.97
N GLN A 229 7.81 10.70 -0.97
CA GLN A 229 8.18 11.64 -2.02
C GLN A 229 9.60 12.14 -1.81
N LYS A 230 10.23 12.56 -2.91
CA LYS A 230 11.53 13.21 -2.87
C LYS A 230 11.51 14.49 -2.06
N ASP A 231 12.60 14.82 -1.39
CA ASP A 231 12.68 16.06 -0.60
C ASP A 231 12.98 17.30 -1.49
N GLY A 232 13.22 17.10 -2.79
CA GLY A 232 13.67 18.11 -3.75
C GLY A 232 15.20 18.33 -3.68
N ASN A 233 15.78 19.01 -4.69
CA ASN A 233 17.21 19.27 -4.74
C ASN A 233 17.54 20.64 -4.13
N SER A 234 18.31 20.68 -3.03
CA SER A 234 18.69 21.94 -2.38
C SER A 234 20.01 22.54 -2.87
N LYS A 235 20.67 21.93 -3.85
CA LYS A 235 21.94 22.42 -4.44
C LYS A 235 21.71 23.09 -5.79
N GLU A 236 21.03 22.39 -6.68
CA GLU A 236 20.91 22.74 -8.09
C GLU A 236 19.48 22.53 -8.57
N PHE A 237 19.11 23.31 -9.60
CA PHE A 237 17.85 23.12 -10.28
C PHE A 237 17.96 21.94 -11.26
N HIS A 238 16.96 21.06 -11.23
CA HIS A 238 16.82 19.98 -12.20
C HIS A 238 15.41 19.91 -12.73
N MET A 239 15.30 19.41 -13.95
CA MET A 239 14.01 19.13 -14.57
C MET A 239 14.07 17.77 -15.26
N ASN A 240 13.05 16.95 -15.10
CA ASN A 240 12.94 15.68 -15.81
C ASN A 240 11.51 15.45 -16.26
N GLY A 241 11.36 14.78 -17.38
CA GLY A 241 10.06 14.53 -17.97
C GLY A 241 10.06 13.34 -18.89
N GLY A 242 8.87 13.01 -19.35
CA GLY A 242 8.62 11.88 -20.22
C GLY A 242 7.45 12.20 -21.13
N ILE A 243 7.62 11.91 -22.42
CA ILE A 243 6.55 11.95 -23.42
C ILE A 243 6.32 10.50 -23.85
N GLY A 244 5.25 9.90 -23.38
CA GLY A 244 4.80 8.57 -23.77
C GLY A 244 3.82 8.60 -24.95
N LEU A 245 3.22 7.45 -25.23
CA LEU A 245 2.19 7.34 -26.28
C LEU A 245 0.84 7.93 -25.85
N ILE A 246 0.46 7.76 -24.59
CA ILE A 246 -0.87 8.10 -24.06
C ILE A 246 -0.83 9.04 -22.86
N SER A 247 0.36 9.36 -22.36
CA SER A 247 0.56 10.24 -21.21
C SER A 247 1.90 10.96 -21.28
N SER A 248 1.98 12.07 -20.57
CA SER A 248 3.22 12.85 -20.44
C SER A 248 3.33 13.42 -19.04
N ARG A 249 4.58 13.65 -18.64
CA ARG A 249 4.93 14.04 -17.29
C ARG A 249 6.11 14.99 -17.27
N LEU A 250 6.11 15.89 -16.29
CA LEU A 250 7.19 16.83 -16.03
C LEU A 250 7.37 16.98 -14.52
N LEU A 251 8.61 17.05 -14.08
CA LEU A 251 9.02 17.33 -12.71
C LEU A 251 10.08 18.43 -12.76
N ALA A 252 9.94 19.44 -11.92
CA ALA A 252 10.96 20.43 -11.65
C ALA A 252 11.27 20.43 -10.15
N GLU A 253 12.56 20.45 -9.81
CA GLU A 253 13.04 20.55 -8.42
C GLU A 253 14.23 21.48 -8.35
N GLY A 254 14.45 22.11 -7.20
CA GLY A 254 15.58 23.02 -7.03
C GLY A 254 15.60 23.76 -5.71
N PRO A 255 16.66 24.54 -5.44
CA PRO A 255 16.81 25.25 -4.19
C PRO A 255 15.85 26.43 -4.10
N ILE A 256 15.13 26.54 -2.99
CA ILE A 256 14.51 27.81 -2.55
C ILE A 256 15.60 28.67 -1.91
N VAL A 257 16.40 28.03 -1.04
CA VAL A 257 17.61 28.60 -0.42
C VAL A 257 18.66 27.50 -0.45
N LYS A 258 19.79 27.74 -1.11
CA LYS A 258 20.85 26.72 -1.26
C LYS A 258 21.24 26.10 0.08
N ASP A 259 21.32 24.77 0.09
CA ASP A 259 21.64 23.92 1.24
C ASP A 259 20.67 24.00 2.45
N LYS A 260 19.61 24.82 2.37
CA LYS A 260 18.62 25.00 3.45
C LYS A 260 17.21 24.61 3.05
N GLY A 261 16.80 24.87 1.82
CA GLY A 261 15.45 24.57 1.38
C GLY A 261 15.33 24.28 -0.10
N SER A 262 14.38 23.43 -0.44
CA SER A 262 14.14 22.93 -1.78
C SER A 262 12.64 22.90 -2.08
N PHE A 263 12.31 23.01 -3.36
CA PHE A 263 10.98 22.71 -3.88
C PHE A 263 11.05 21.52 -4.83
N LEU A 264 9.91 20.87 -4.98
CA LEU A 264 9.62 19.88 -6.00
C LEU A 264 8.18 20.09 -6.45
N ILE A 265 7.98 20.20 -7.76
CA ILE A 265 6.66 20.30 -8.39
C ILE A 265 6.67 19.35 -9.58
N GLY A 266 5.73 18.43 -9.64
CA GLY A 266 5.56 17.54 -10.78
C GLY A 266 4.11 17.43 -11.21
N GLY A 267 3.87 17.24 -12.49
CA GLY A 267 2.54 16.97 -13.01
C GLY A 267 2.58 15.88 -14.06
N ARG A 268 1.47 15.12 -14.15
CA ARG A 268 1.23 14.14 -15.20
C ARG A 268 -0.15 14.35 -15.79
N ALA A 269 -0.29 14.11 -17.07
CA ALA A 269 -1.58 14.12 -17.75
C ALA A 269 -1.61 13.04 -18.82
N SER A 270 -2.74 12.37 -18.96
CA SER A 270 -3.01 11.50 -20.09
C SER A 270 -3.84 12.19 -21.16
N TYR A 271 -3.67 11.72 -22.38
CA TYR A 271 -4.37 12.21 -23.56
C TYR A 271 -4.91 11.05 -24.41
N ALA A 272 -5.18 9.91 -23.76
CA ALA A 272 -5.84 8.76 -24.38
C ALA A 272 -7.15 9.15 -25.09
N HIS A 273 -7.94 10.05 -24.49
CA HIS A 273 -9.15 10.61 -25.08
C HIS A 273 -8.97 11.26 -26.47
N LEU A 274 -7.77 11.77 -26.80
CA LEU A 274 -7.51 12.34 -28.12
C LEU A 274 -7.49 11.25 -29.21
N PHE A 275 -7.06 10.03 -28.87
CA PHE A 275 -7.04 8.91 -29.80
C PHE A 275 -8.44 8.36 -30.09
N LEU A 276 -9.34 8.40 -29.10
CA LEU A 276 -10.73 7.98 -29.28
C LEU A 276 -11.44 8.82 -30.36
N LYS A 277 -11.05 10.08 -30.54
CA LYS A 277 -11.59 10.95 -31.60
C LYS A 277 -11.30 10.48 -33.03
N PHE A 278 -10.35 9.56 -33.22
CA PHE A 278 -10.05 8.98 -34.54
C PHE A 278 -10.89 7.74 -34.86
N SER A 279 -11.61 7.17 -33.88
CA SER A 279 -12.54 6.07 -34.07
C SER A 279 -13.94 6.64 -34.30
N GLU A 280 -14.59 6.29 -35.41
CA GLU A 280 -15.97 6.72 -35.64
C GLU A 280 -16.95 6.17 -34.59
N GLU A 281 -16.64 4.99 -34.03
CA GLU A 281 -17.43 4.33 -32.99
C GLU A 281 -17.20 4.97 -31.61
N ASP A 282 -15.97 5.41 -31.30
CA ASP A 282 -15.60 5.89 -29.96
C ASP A 282 -15.42 7.41 -29.86
N LYS A 283 -15.65 8.18 -30.93
CA LYS A 283 -15.38 9.62 -30.95
C LYS A 283 -16.08 10.42 -29.87
N ASP A 284 -17.20 9.94 -29.35
CA ASP A 284 -17.97 10.61 -28.28
C ASP A 284 -17.57 10.15 -26.88
N ASN A 285 -16.69 9.14 -26.77
CA ASN A 285 -16.13 8.66 -25.51
C ASN A 285 -14.91 9.52 -25.11
N SER A 286 -14.62 9.54 -23.80
CA SER A 286 -13.46 10.23 -23.24
C SER A 286 -12.94 9.49 -22.02
N ALA A 287 -11.62 9.30 -21.95
CA ALA A 287 -10.94 8.74 -20.78
C ALA A 287 -9.60 9.45 -20.60
N TYR A 288 -9.43 10.14 -19.47
CA TYR A 288 -8.17 10.80 -19.13
C TYR A 288 -8.02 11.04 -17.63
N PHE A 289 -6.79 11.33 -17.23
CA PHE A 289 -6.44 11.73 -15.88
C PHE A 289 -5.42 12.86 -15.92
N TYR A 290 -5.34 13.59 -14.82
CA TYR A 290 -4.26 14.53 -14.55
C TYR A 290 -3.95 14.56 -13.06
N ASP A 291 -2.68 14.71 -12.73
CA ASP A 291 -2.21 14.80 -11.36
C ASP A 291 -1.09 15.82 -11.17
N LEU A 292 -0.92 16.24 -9.92
CA LEU A 292 0.07 17.18 -9.45
C LEU A 292 0.65 16.67 -8.13
N ASN A 293 1.97 16.61 -8.04
CA ASN A 293 2.75 16.37 -6.84
C ASN A 293 3.49 17.65 -6.47
N THR A 294 3.52 17.99 -5.18
CA THR A 294 4.33 19.10 -4.67
C THR A 294 4.97 18.74 -3.34
N LYS A 295 6.20 19.22 -3.14
CA LYS A 295 6.88 19.15 -1.85
C LYS A 295 7.81 20.33 -1.66
N LEU A 296 7.68 21.01 -0.52
CA LEU A 296 8.59 22.02 -0.04
C LEU A 296 9.31 21.46 1.18
N SER A 297 10.63 21.56 1.20
CA SER A 297 11.46 21.11 2.32
C SER A 297 12.30 22.28 2.80
N TYR A 298 12.36 22.49 4.13
CA TYR A 298 13.12 23.60 4.70
C TYR A 298 13.74 23.24 6.05
N LYS A 299 15.07 23.35 6.14
CA LYS A 299 15.84 23.20 7.37
C LYS A 299 15.91 24.55 8.09
N LEU A 300 15.11 24.70 9.15
CA LEU A 300 15.09 25.91 9.98
C LEU A 300 16.42 26.07 10.75
N ASN A 301 16.94 24.97 11.30
CA ASN A 301 18.25 24.86 11.94
C ASN A 301 18.67 23.39 12.03
N ASP A 302 19.77 23.08 12.72
CA ASP A 302 20.31 21.72 12.83
C ASP A 302 19.43 20.70 13.57
N ASN A 303 18.39 21.18 14.26
CA ASN A 303 17.47 20.35 15.04
C ASN A 303 16.03 20.45 14.55
N ASN A 304 15.72 21.29 13.55
CA ASN A 304 14.35 21.56 13.10
C ASN A 304 14.27 21.55 11.57
N SER A 305 13.42 20.69 11.02
CA SER A 305 13.11 20.64 9.59
C SER A 305 11.60 20.62 9.38
N LEU A 306 11.12 21.43 8.44
CA LEU A 306 9.72 21.55 8.07
C LEU A 306 9.54 21.03 6.63
N TYR A 307 8.44 20.32 6.41
CA TYR A 307 8.06 19.81 5.10
C TYR A 307 6.59 20.12 4.86
N LEU A 308 6.26 20.59 3.67
CA LEU A 308 4.88 20.69 3.20
C LEU A 308 4.78 19.86 1.93
N SER A 309 3.99 18.79 1.95
CA SER A 309 3.77 17.93 0.78
C SER A 309 2.30 17.87 0.39
N GLY A 310 2.04 17.67 -0.89
CA GLY A 310 0.70 17.60 -1.43
C GLY A 310 0.63 16.75 -2.69
N TYR A 311 -0.56 16.20 -2.92
CA TYR A 311 -0.93 15.52 -4.15
C TYR A 311 -2.36 15.87 -4.49
N PHE A 312 -2.63 16.09 -5.78
CA PHE A 312 -3.96 16.29 -6.30
C PHE A 312 -4.06 15.52 -7.62
N GLY A 313 -5.04 14.65 -7.75
CA GLY A 313 -5.28 13.92 -8.99
C GLY A 313 -6.75 13.75 -9.27
N ARG A 314 -7.12 13.77 -10.55
CA ARG A 314 -8.49 13.61 -11.02
C ARG A 314 -8.52 12.75 -12.27
N ASP A 315 -9.53 11.90 -12.34
CA ASP A 315 -9.87 11.06 -13.48
C ASP A 315 -11.23 11.47 -14.01
N VAL A 316 -11.37 11.41 -15.33
CA VAL A 316 -12.65 11.59 -16.03
C VAL A 316 -12.80 10.45 -17.03
N PHE A 317 -13.91 9.74 -16.92
CA PHE A 317 -14.35 8.73 -17.86
C PHE A 317 -15.77 9.05 -18.29
N SER A 318 -16.02 9.16 -19.59
CA SER A 318 -17.32 9.50 -20.15
C SER A 318 -17.61 8.64 -21.37
N LEU A 319 -18.78 7.99 -21.37
CA LEU A 319 -19.29 7.21 -22.50
C LEU A 319 -20.46 7.97 -23.11
N ASN A 320 -20.22 8.55 -24.29
CA ASN A 320 -21.19 9.36 -25.04
C ASN A 320 -21.96 10.39 -24.19
N LYS A 321 -21.33 10.91 -23.13
CA LYS A 321 -21.95 11.78 -22.08
C LYS A 321 -23.10 11.15 -21.29
N SER A 322 -23.73 10.07 -21.75
CA SER A 322 -24.81 9.38 -21.03
C SER A 322 -24.36 8.72 -19.73
N PHE A 323 -23.09 8.32 -19.66
CA PHE A 323 -22.44 7.86 -18.44
C PHE A 323 -21.17 8.66 -18.23
N THR A 324 -21.05 9.40 -17.14
CA THR A 324 -19.82 10.10 -16.77
C THR A 324 -19.42 9.77 -15.36
N ASN A 325 -18.15 9.44 -15.17
CA ASN A 325 -17.57 9.14 -13.89
C ASN A 325 -16.34 10.02 -13.66
N THR A 326 -16.28 10.65 -12.48
CA THR A 326 -15.16 11.50 -12.06
C THR A 326 -14.72 11.10 -10.66
N TYR A 327 -13.44 10.85 -10.44
CA TYR A 327 -12.93 10.51 -9.11
C TYR A 327 -11.51 11.03 -8.91
N GLY A 328 -11.06 11.15 -7.67
CA GLY A 328 -9.73 11.68 -7.42
C GLY A 328 -9.38 11.81 -5.94
N ASN A 329 -8.07 11.87 -5.66
CA ASN A 329 -7.56 12.11 -4.32
C ASN A 329 -6.94 13.51 -4.24
N SER A 330 -7.14 14.18 -3.11
CA SER A 330 -6.45 15.42 -2.74
C SER A 330 -5.84 15.25 -1.35
N ILE A 331 -4.56 15.51 -1.19
CA ILE A 331 -3.87 15.43 0.10
C ILE A 331 -3.04 16.68 0.36
N LEU A 332 -2.90 17.01 1.64
CA LEU A 332 -1.95 18.00 2.14
C LEU A 332 -1.36 17.49 3.46
N ASN A 333 -0.03 17.53 3.60
CA ASN A 333 0.65 17.17 4.83
C ASN A 333 1.68 18.23 5.22
N LEU A 334 1.53 18.81 6.43
CA LEU A 334 2.53 19.63 7.07
C LEU A 334 3.26 18.80 8.13
N ARG A 335 4.57 18.61 7.95
CA ARG A 335 5.40 17.77 8.80
C ARG A 335 6.55 18.55 9.43
N TRP A 336 6.72 18.42 10.73
CA TRP A 336 7.82 19.01 11.49
C TRP A 336 8.65 17.93 12.18
N ASN A 337 9.92 17.85 11.80
CA ASN A 337 10.91 16.97 12.42
C ASN A 337 11.72 17.78 13.43
N HIS A 338 11.80 17.26 14.65
CA HIS A 338 12.58 17.88 15.73
C HIS A 338 13.51 16.88 16.43
N LEU A 339 14.76 17.29 16.63
CA LEU A 339 15.78 16.55 17.37
C LEU A 339 15.95 17.17 18.77
N TYR A 340 15.43 16.50 19.80
CA TYR A 340 15.55 16.95 21.19
C TYR A 340 16.93 16.65 21.79
N SER A 341 17.57 15.56 21.34
CA SER A 341 18.91 15.15 21.77
C SER A 341 19.55 14.23 20.73
N ASP A 342 20.80 13.82 20.93
CA ASP A 342 21.49 12.83 20.08
C ASP A 342 20.80 11.45 20.01
N LYS A 343 19.79 11.22 20.87
CA LYS A 343 19.07 9.96 21.00
C LYS A 343 17.56 10.08 20.84
N LEU A 344 16.98 11.28 20.81
CA LEU A 344 15.53 11.48 20.76
C LEU A 344 15.13 12.33 19.55
N PHE A 345 14.51 11.66 18.58
CA PHE A 345 13.95 12.25 17.37
C PHE A 345 12.43 12.25 17.45
N THR A 346 11.79 13.31 16.95
CA THR A 346 10.32 13.43 16.90
C THR A 346 9.81 13.91 15.56
N ASN A 347 8.60 13.51 15.21
CA ASN A 347 7.89 13.86 13.99
C ASN A 347 6.44 14.22 14.30
N LEU A 348 6.05 15.46 14.03
CA LEU A 348 4.67 15.94 14.10
C LEU A 348 4.12 16.09 12.67
N SER A 349 3.00 15.45 12.36
CA SER A 349 2.33 15.56 11.07
C SER A 349 0.89 16.06 11.25
N LEU A 350 0.51 17.05 10.43
CA LEU A 350 -0.87 17.53 10.26
C LEU A 350 -1.31 17.25 8.83
N ILE A 351 -2.28 16.37 8.69
CA ILE A 351 -2.64 15.74 7.42
C ILE A 351 -4.11 16.03 7.12
N TYR A 352 -4.38 16.37 5.86
CA TYR A 352 -5.70 16.41 5.25
C TYR A 352 -5.73 15.46 4.06
N SER A 353 -6.77 14.65 3.93
CA SER A 353 -7.04 13.82 2.75
C SER A 353 -8.51 13.89 2.38
N ASP A 354 -8.79 14.01 1.08
CA ASP A 354 -10.10 14.02 0.47
C ASP A 354 -10.11 13.05 -0.71
N TYR A 355 -10.99 12.05 -0.66
CA TYR A 355 -11.29 11.20 -1.79
C TYR A 355 -12.70 11.51 -2.26
N TYR A 356 -12.80 12.08 -3.45
CA TYR A 356 -14.06 12.46 -4.08
C TYR A 356 -14.40 11.48 -5.18
N TYR A 357 -15.69 11.24 -5.31
CA TYR A 357 -16.28 10.44 -6.33
C TYR A 357 -17.57 11.08 -6.85
N GLY A 358 -17.78 11.07 -8.16
CA GLY A 358 -18.96 11.59 -8.84
C GLY A 358 -19.40 10.65 -9.97
N LEU A 359 -20.71 10.42 -10.06
CA LEU A 359 -21.37 9.65 -11.10
C LEU A 359 -22.49 10.47 -11.73
N ASP A 360 -22.55 10.44 -13.05
CA ASP A 360 -23.60 11.07 -13.85
C ASP A 360 -24.17 10.04 -14.83
N LEU A 361 -25.49 9.82 -14.75
CA LEU A 361 -26.27 8.93 -15.60
C LEU A 361 -27.40 9.74 -16.24
N ASP A 362 -27.08 10.43 -17.33
CA ASP A 362 -28.01 11.35 -18.00
C ASP A 362 -29.27 10.65 -18.52
N PHE A 363 -29.16 9.38 -18.94
CA PHE A 363 -30.28 8.60 -19.47
C PHE A 363 -31.40 8.33 -18.44
N VAL A 364 -31.11 8.45 -17.14
CA VAL A 364 -32.09 8.38 -16.03
C VAL A 364 -32.16 9.69 -15.25
N GLY A 365 -31.47 10.74 -15.73
CA GLY A 365 -31.41 12.05 -15.10
C GLY A 365 -30.77 12.08 -13.71
N PHE A 366 -29.84 11.16 -13.42
CA PHE A 366 -29.29 10.90 -12.09
C PHE A 366 -27.84 11.35 -11.94
N ASN A 367 -27.56 12.25 -10.99
CA ASN A 367 -26.22 12.66 -10.61
C ASN A 367 -25.98 12.34 -9.12
N TRP A 368 -24.84 11.72 -8.81
CA TRP A 368 -24.50 11.25 -7.46
C TRP A 368 -23.05 11.58 -7.08
N ASP A 369 -22.90 12.43 -6.06
CA ASP A 369 -21.61 12.80 -5.48
C ASP A 369 -21.39 12.07 -4.15
N SER A 370 -20.26 11.37 -3.98
CA SER A 370 -19.87 10.73 -2.72
C SER A 370 -18.41 11.02 -2.38
N GLY A 371 -18.00 10.71 -1.16
CA GLY A 371 -16.60 10.88 -0.78
C GLY A 371 -16.30 10.68 0.69
N ILE A 372 -15.01 10.71 0.99
CA ILE A 372 -14.49 10.62 2.36
C ILE A 372 -13.39 11.66 2.57
N LYS A 373 -13.53 12.41 3.65
CA LYS A 373 -12.55 13.39 4.12
C LYS A 373 -11.99 12.93 5.45
N ASN A 374 -10.70 13.10 5.64
CA ASN A 374 -10.07 12.90 6.94
C ASN A 374 -9.08 14.01 7.30
N TYR A 375 -9.01 14.26 8.60
CA TYR A 375 -8.08 15.20 9.23
C TYR A 375 -7.31 14.42 10.29
N ASN A 376 -6.00 14.34 10.14
CA ASN A 376 -5.16 13.51 10.99
C ASN A 376 -4.02 14.31 11.64
N ILE A 377 -3.88 14.17 12.95
CA ILE A 377 -2.71 14.60 13.70
C ILE A 377 -1.93 13.38 14.20
N LYS A 378 -0.63 13.38 13.96
CA LYS A 378 0.30 12.33 14.44
C LYS A 378 1.49 12.95 15.12
N TYR A 379 1.87 12.40 16.27
CA TYR A 379 3.10 12.80 16.94
C TYR A 379 3.90 11.57 17.37
N ASP A 380 4.98 11.31 16.65
CA ASP A 380 5.80 10.12 16.76
C ASP A 380 7.15 10.45 17.41
N PHE A 381 7.61 9.59 18.31
CA PHE A 381 8.88 9.66 19.02
C PHE A 381 9.72 8.44 18.69
N LYS A 382 11.02 8.66 18.45
CA LYS A 382 12.04 7.61 18.28
C LYS A 382 13.18 7.85 19.24
N HIS A 383 13.33 6.93 20.19
CA HIS A 383 14.30 7.01 21.28
C HIS A 383 15.33 5.88 21.20
N TYR A 384 16.57 6.22 20.90
CA TYR A 384 17.71 5.30 20.80
C TYR A 384 18.39 5.16 22.17
N LEU A 385 17.78 4.43 23.10
CA LEU A 385 18.27 4.31 24.48
C LEU A 385 19.68 3.71 24.53
N SER A 386 19.95 2.67 23.73
CA SER A 386 21.27 2.06 23.57
C SER A 386 21.45 1.46 22.16
N ASP A 387 22.63 0.92 21.89
CA ASP A 387 22.91 0.10 20.69
C ASP A 387 22.03 -1.16 20.58
N LYS A 388 21.44 -1.60 21.70
CA LYS A 388 20.64 -2.83 21.80
C LYS A 388 19.15 -2.59 22.04
N LEU A 389 18.72 -1.36 22.31
CA LEU A 389 17.33 -1.03 22.65
C LEU A 389 16.92 0.29 22.01
N LYS A 390 15.93 0.22 21.13
CA LYS A 390 15.27 1.37 20.50
C LYS A 390 13.79 1.35 20.85
N LEU A 391 13.23 2.50 21.22
CA LEU A 391 11.80 2.66 21.46
C LEU A 391 11.21 3.56 20.40
N SER A 392 10.03 3.20 19.90
CA SER A 392 9.18 4.08 19.09
C SER A 392 7.82 4.18 19.74
N TYR A 393 7.31 5.37 20.01
CA TYR A 393 6.01 5.56 20.65
C TYR A 393 5.36 6.84 20.14
N GLY A 394 4.06 6.95 20.26
CA GLY A 394 3.37 8.11 19.73
C GLY A 394 1.86 8.08 19.92
N VAL A 395 1.25 9.16 19.47
CA VAL A 395 -0.21 9.36 19.48
C VAL A 395 -0.69 9.71 18.09
N ASN A 396 -1.88 9.23 17.73
CA ASN A 396 -2.54 9.53 16.47
C ASN A 396 -4.02 9.79 16.73
N GLY A 397 -4.56 10.87 16.16
CA GLY A 397 -5.99 11.16 16.14
C GLY A 397 -6.47 11.45 14.72
N THR A 398 -7.47 10.70 14.25
CA THR A 398 -8.08 10.93 12.93
C THR A 398 -9.56 11.24 13.06
N TYR A 399 -10.01 12.34 12.47
CA TYR A 399 -11.42 12.68 12.32
C TYR A 399 -11.86 12.44 10.89
N TYR A 400 -12.99 11.75 10.70
CA TYR A 400 -13.53 11.39 9.39
C TYR A 400 -14.90 12.05 9.16
N GLU A 401 -15.11 12.56 7.95
CA GLU A 401 -16.42 12.92 7.39
C GLU A 401 -16.66 12.03 6.16
N PHE A 402 -17.77 11.32 6.16
CA PHE A 402 -18.21 10.48 5.05
C PHE A 402 -19.43 11.14 4.42
N ASN A 403 -19.39 11.34 3.11
CA ASN A 403 -20.55 11.64 2.30
C ASN A 403 -20.94 10.36 1.55
N PRO A 404 -21.96 9.61 2.00
CA PRO A 404 -22.40 8.42 1.30
C PRO A 404 -23.03 8.74 -0.07
N GLY A 405 -23.52 9.97 -0.24
CA GLY A 405 -24.19 10.35 -1.47
C GLY A 405 -24.97 11.65 -1.38
N THR A 406 -24.80 12.50 -2.38
CA THR A 406 -25.68 13.63 -2.69
C THR A 406 -26.26 13.37 -4.07
N ILE A 407 -27.57 13.16 -4.15
CA ILE A 407 -28.31 12.90 -5.37
C ILE A 407 -28.85 14.22 -5.91
N LYS A 408 -28.65 14.48 -7.20
CA LYS A 408 -29.14 15.66 -7.90
C LYS A 408 -29.74 15.24 -9.26
N PRO A 409 -30.76 15.94 -9.75
CA PRO A 409 -31.20 15.80 -11.13
C PRO A 409 -30.14 16.35 -12.09
N THR A 410 -29.99 15.76 -13.28
CA THR A 410 -29.09 16.28 -14.33
C THR A 410 -29.68 17.49 -15.07
N GLY A 411 -31.02 17.67 -15.03
CA GLY A 411 -31.75 18.76 -15.68
C GLY A 411 -33.15 18.97 -15.08
N GLU A 412 -33.84 20.04 -15.51
CA GLU A 412 -35.20 20.39 -15.04
C GLU A 412 -36.28 19.36 -15.44
N ASP A 413 -36.00 18.57 -16.47
CA ASP A 413 -36.82 17.49 -17.01
C ASP A 413 -36.57 16.12 -16.35
N SER A 414 -35.57 16.03 -15.46
CA SER A 414 -35.28 14.80 -14.72
C SER A 414 -36.37 14.48 -13.70
N GLY A 415 -36.79 13.22 -13.65
CA GLY A 415 -37.70 12.70 -12.63
C GLY A 415 -37.06 12.43 -11.26
N ILE A 416 -35.76 12.71 -11.10
CA ILE A 416 -35.01 12.47 -9.87
C ILE A 416 -35.21 13.63 -8.89
N ASN A 417 -35.67 13.32 -7.68
CA ASN A 417 -35.72 14.29 -6.59
C ASN A 417 -34.33 14.46 -5.97
N PRO A 418 -33.85 15.70 -5.74
CA PRO A 418 -32.61 15.92 -5.00
C PRO A 418 -32.69 15.35 -3.59
N GLU A 419 -31.66 14.64 -3.15
CA GLU A 419 -31.59 14.03 -1.83
C GLU A 419 -30.14 14.04 -1.29
N GLN A 420 -29.99 14.23 0.02
CA GLN A 420 -28.70 14.08 0.69
C GLN A 420 -28.79 12.90 1.65
N LEU A 421 -28.04 11.84 1.39
CA LEU A 421 -27.91 10.72 2.31
C LEU A 421 -27.24 11.18 3.60
N ASP A 422 -27.53 10.50 4.72
CA ASP A 422 -27.04 10.91 6.03
C ASP A 422 -25.52 10.87 6.08
N LYS A 423 -24.90 12.05 6.18
CA LYS A 423 -23.44 12.15 6.39
C LYS A 423 -23.05 11.43 7.67
N LYS A 424 -21.96 10.67 7.59
CA LYS A 424 -21.43 9.93 8.73
C LYS A 424 -20.16 10.62 9.22
N TYR A 425 -19.93 10.55 10.54
CA TYR A 425 -18.76 11.13 11.18
C TYR A 425 -18.14 10.12 12.15
N ALA A 426 -16.81 10.13 12.25
CA ALA A 426 -16.10 9.29 13.19
C ALA A 426 -14.81 9.95 13.73
N PHE A 427 -14.40 9.54 14.93
CA PHE A 427 -13.13 9.94 15.53
C PHE A 427 -12.36 8.71 16.03
N GLU A 428 -11.10 8.58 15.60
CA GLU A 428 -10.23 7.44 15.90
C GLU A 428 -8.93 7.91 16.57
N PRO A 429 -8.92 8.05 17.92
CA PRO A 429 -7.69 8.29 18.65
C PRO A 429 -6.98 6.98 18.99
N SER A 430 -5.66 7.02 19.04
CA SER A 430 -4.82 5.87 19.34
C SER A 430 -3.49 6.27 19.95
N VAL A 431 -2.94 5.34 20.73
CA VAL A 431 -1.59 5.44 21.29
C VAL A 431 -0.84 4.14 21.00
N TYR A 432 0.47 4.23 20.83
CA TYR A 432 1.28 3.04 20.57
C TYR A 432 2.66 3.12 21.22
N LEU A 433 3.25 1.94 21.44
CA LEU A 433 4.63 1.74 21.88
C LEU A 433 5.18 0.50 21.17
N ASP A 434 6.33 0.64 20.54
CA ASP A 434 7.16 -0.41 19.95
C ASP A 434 8.54 -0.38 20.59
N ALA A 435 9.13 -1.55 20.80
CA ALA A 435 10.51 -1.72 21.24
C ALA A 435 11.23 -2.71 20.33
N GLU A 436 12.42 -2.32 19.86
CA GLU A 436 13.36 -3.18 19.14
C GLU A 436 14.54 -3.48 20.06
N SER A 437 14.74 -4.75 20.37
CA SER A 437 15.70 -5.23 21.36
C SER A 437 16.62 -6.31 20.78
N GLN A 438 17.94 -6.13 20.93
CA GLN A 438 18.94 -7.17 20.68
C GLN A 438 19.18 -7.96 21.96
N LEU A 439 18.53 -9.12 22.08
CA LEU A 439 18.63 -9.99 23.27
C LEU A 439 19.95 -10.77 23.32
N SER A 440 20.50 -11.11 22.15
CA SER A 440 21.82 -11.74 22.01
C SER A 440 22.45 -11.39 20.66
N ASN A 441 23.66 -11.87 20.38
CA ASN A 441 24.28 -11.68 19.06
C ASN A 441 23.50 -12.36 17.92
N LYS A 442 22.66 -13.34 18.24
CA LYS A 442 21.86 -14.10 17.26
C LYS A 442 20.36 -13.79 17.31
N ILE A 443 19.85 -13.19 18.40
CA ILE A 443 18.42 -12.98 18.61
C ILE A 443 18.12 -11.48 18.67
N ASN A 444 17.31 -11.02 17.71
CA ASN A 444 16.70 -9.69 17.72
C ASN A 444 15.19 -9.83 17.77
N VAL A 445 14.54 -8.98 18.56
CA VAL A 445 13.09 -9.02 18.77
C VAL A 445 12.53 -7.61 18.61
N SER A 446 11.39 -7.49 17.94
CA SER A 446 10.53 -6.33 17.93
C SER A 446 9.21 -6.69 18.58
N TYR A 447 8.76 -5.90 19.54
CA TYR A 447 7.45 -6.09 20.19
C TYR A 447 6.79 -4.75 20.40
N GLY A 448 5.50 -4.70 20.12
CA GLY A 448 4.74 -3.47 20.19
C GLY A 448 3.29 -3.69 20.56
N LEU A 449 2.67 -2.62 21.02
CA LEU A 449 1.26 -2.56 21.36
C LEU A 449 0.70 -1.24 20.86
N ARG A 450 -0.41 -1.33 20.13
CA ARG A 450 -1.27 -0.20 19.82
C ARG A 450 -2.59 -0.37 20.56
N TYR A 451 -3.08 0.71 21.15
CA TYR A 451 -4.43 0.79 21.68
C TYR A 451 -5.21 1.80 20.85
N SER A 452 -6.21 1.33 20.14
CA SER A 452 -7.08 2.16 19.29
C SER A 452 -8.46 2.28 19.91
N LEU A 453 -9.01 3.49 19.82
CA LEU A 453 -10.39 3.82 20.15
C LEU A 453 -11.06 4.28 18.87
N PHE A 454 -12.35 4.00 18.73
CA PHE A 454 -13.13 4.46 17.60
C PHE A 454 -14.50 4.92 18.09
N TYR A 455 -14.89 6.13 17.70
CA TYR A 455 -16.18 6.73 18.03
C TYR A 455 -16.94 7.04 16.75
N ARG A 456 -18.08 6.39 16.54
CA ARG A 456 -19.08 6.78 15.54
C ARG A 456 -19.89 7.94 16.13
N LEU A 457 -19.91 9.09 15.45
CA LEU A 457 -20.47 10.34 15.97
C LEU A 457 -21.73 10.80 15.19
N GLY A 458 -22.65 11.51 15.83
CA GLY A 458 -23.69 12.27 15.12
C GLY A 458 -23.10 13.40 14.26
N ALA A 459 -23.86 14.07 13.39
CA ALA A 459 -25.32 14.13 13.39
C ALA A 459 -25.97 13.17 12.37
N SER A 460 -26.59 12.08 12.85
CA SER A 460 -27.30 11.13 11.98
C SER A 460 -28.44 10.44 12.74
N THR A 461 -29.46 10.03 11.99
CA THR A 461 -30.56 9.19 12.50
C THR A 461 -30.16 7.73 12.38
N ILE A 462 -30.50 6.94 13.40
CA ILE A 462 -30.18 5.51 13.46
C ILE A 462 -31.48 4.72 13.58
N ASN A 463 -31.64 3.74 12.70
CA ASN A 463 -32.71 2.76 12.76
C ASN A 463 -32.40 1.71 13.82
N TYR A 464 -33.42 1.33 14.57
CA TYR A 464 -33.40 0.19 15.49
C TYR A 464 -34.39 -0.84 15.02
N TYR A 465 -33.95 -2.09 15.02
CA TYR A 465 -34.71 -3.24 14.55
C TYR A 465 -35.05 -4.16 15.72
N GLU A 466 -36.10 -4.95 15.56
CA GLU A 466 -36.43 -6.02 16.49
C GLU A 466 -35.24 -6.97 16.64
N ASN A 467 -34.99 -7.45 17.87
CA ASN A 467 -33.83 -8.29 18.23
C ASN A 467 -32.44 -7.74 17.84
N ASN A 468 -32.35 -6.45 17.50
CA ASN A 468 -31.15 -5.81 16.96
C ASN A 468 -30.66 -6.45 15.64
N GLU A 469 -31.59 -6.86 14.78
CA GLU A 469 -31.32 -7.49 13.49
C GLU A 469 -31.83 -6.63 12.32
N ALA A 470 -30.90 -5.95 11.63
CA ALA A 470 -31.23 -5.16 10.44
C ALA A 470 -31.58 -6.02 9.21
N VAL A 471 -31.17 -7.29 9.23
CA VAL A 471 -31.52 -8.32 8.23
C VAL A 471 -32.30 -9.42 8.95
N THR A 472 -33.46 -9.79 8.44
CA THR A 472 -34.30 -10.89 8.94
C THR A 472 -34.18 -12.10 8.02
N PHE A 473 -34.55 -13.28 8.51
CA PHE A 473 -34.55 -14.51 7.70
C PHE A 473 -35.96 -15.09 7.62
N ASN A 474 -36.43 -15.31 6.39
CA ASN A 474 -37.73 -15.92 6.12
C ASN A 474 -37.55 -17.44 6.04
N THR A 475 -38.03 -18.17 7.05
CA THR A 475 -37.87 -19.62 7.14
C THR A 475 -38.65 -20.39 6.09
N ASP A 476 -39.77 -19.85 5.60
CA ASP A 476 -40.61 -20.55 4.61
C ASP A 476 -40.00 -20.45 3.22
N MET A 477 -39.45 -19.28 2.88
CA MET A 477 -38.80 -19.02 1.59
C MET A 477 -37.31 -19.32 1.58
N GLN A 478 -36.68 -19.50 2.76
CA GLN A 478 -35.24 -19.69 2.93
C GLN A 478 -34.39 -18.53 2.37
N ILE A 479 -34.87 -17.28 2.55
CA ILE A 479 -34.20 -16.06 2.07
C ILE A 479 -33.97 -15.05 3.19
N TYR A 480 -32.95 -14.22 3.00
CA TYR A 480 -32.72 -13.04 3.82
C TYR A 480 -33.51 -11.84 3.29
N GLU A 481 -34.09 -11.06 4.21
CA GLU A 481 -34.94 -9.90 3.89
C GLU A 481 -34.50 -8.67 4.69
N LYS A 482 -34.87 -7.48 4.20
CA LYS A 482 -34.64 -6.22 4.91
C LYS A 482 -35.51 -6.18 6.17
N GLY A 483 -34.90 -6.01 7.34
CA GLY A 483 -35.62 -5.83 8.59
C GLY A 483 -36.40 -4.51 8.61
N ILE A 484 -37.57 -4.48 9.25
CA ILE A 484 -38.39 -3.26 9.39
C ILE A 484 -37.96 -2.51 10.67
N PRO A 485 -37.57 -1.23 10.59
CA PRO A 485 -37.24 -0.45 11.78
C PRO A 485 -38.44 -0.36 12.74
N VAL A 486 -38.25 -0.69 14.01
CA VAL A 486 -39.26 -0.55 15.07
C VAL A 486 -39.21 0.82 15.74
N SER A 487 -38.06 1.50 15.66
CA SER A 487 -37.89 2.87 16.12
C SER A 487 -36.67 3.53 15.48
N THR A 488 -36.58 4.86 15.60
CA THR A 488 -35.42 5.64 15.16
C THR A 488 -34.94 6.55 16.26
N LYS A 489 -33.63 6.81 16.32
CA LYS A 489 -33.06 7.82 17.23
C LYS A 489 -32.12 8.75 16.48
N TYR A 490 -32.37 10.04 16.60
CA TYR A 490 -31.43 11.06 16.13
C TYR A 490 -30.35 11.34 17.19
N PHE A 491 -29.10 11.35 16.75
CA PHE A 491 -27.98 11.78 17.58
C PHE A 491 -27.47 13.12 17.08
N SER A 492 -27.37 14.10 17.97
CA SER A 492 -26.82 15.41 17.61
C SER A 492 -25.31 15.36 17.36
N LYS A 493 -24.78 16.42 16.72
CA LYS A 493 -23.35 16.54 16.38
C LYS A 493 -22.45 16.23 17.59
N ASN A 494 -21.38 15.47 17.36
CA ASN A 494 -20.40 15.05 18.37
C ASN A 494 -20.94 14.15 19.50
N LYS A 495 -22.22 13.73 19.47
CA LYS A 495 -22.70 12.67 20.37
C LYS A 495 -22.29 11.31 19.82
N THR A 496 -21.71 10.49 20.69
CA THR A 496 -21.31 9.13 20.35
C THR A 496 -22.54 8.24 20.14
N ILE A 497 -22.64 7.67 18.94
CA ILE A 497 -23.62 6.67 18.56
C ILE A 497 -23.16 5.29 19.02
N LYS A 498 -21.91 4.95 18.67
CA LYS A 498 -21.27 3.68 19.01
C LYS A 498 -19.78 3.92 19.25
N SER A 499 -19.19 3.17 20.17
CA SER A 499 -17.75 3.16 20.41
C SER A 499 -17.18 1.75 20.37
N TYR A 500 -15.95 1.65 19.89
CA TYR A 500 -15.14 0.43 19.92
C TYR A 500 -13.75 0.75 20.47
N ASN A 501 -13.10 -0.26 21.04
CA ASN A 501 -11.71 -0.19 21.45
C ASN A 501 -11.02 -1.52 21.13
N ASN A 502 -9.73 -1.47 20.80
CA ASN A 502 -8.96 -2.65 20.48
C ASN A 502 -7.53 -2.56 20.99
N PHE A 503 -7.04 -3.69 21.51
CA PHE A 503 -5.61 -3.92 21.71
C PHE A 503 -5.05 -4.64 20.49
N GLU A 504 -4.01 -4.07 19.91
CA GLU A 504 -3.36 -4.52 18.68
C GLU A 504 -1.89 -4.89 18.98
N PRO A 505 -1.63 -6.01 19.70
CA PRO A 505 -0.27 -6.49 19.99
C PRO A 505 0.44 -6.98 18.74
N ARG A 506 1.76 -6.78 18.72
CA ARG A 506 2.63 -7.15 17.60
C ARG A 506 3.94 -7.69 18.11
N PHE A 507 4.42 -8.71 17.44
CA PHE A 507 5.66 -9.38 17.80
C PHE A 507 6.39 -9.82 16.54
N SER A 508 7.70 -9.67 16.50
CA SER A 508 8.55 -10.21 15.45
C SER A 508 9.90 -10.57 16.01
N ILE A 509 10.45 -11.69 15.57
CA ILE A 509 11.74 -12.21 16.02
C ILE A 509 12.58 -12.61 14.82
N SER A 510 13.89 -12.34 14.91
CA SER A 510 14.90 -12.88 14.01
C SER A 510 15.92 -13.68 14.81
N TYR A 511 16.12 -14.93 14.39
CA TYR A 511 17.15 -15.84 14.88
C TYR A 511 18.18 -16.10 13.78
N GLN A 512 19.38 -15.55 13.94
CA GLN A 512 20.49 -15.77 13.02
C GLN A 512 21.08 -17.16 13.20
N LEU A 513 21.07 -17.96 12.15
CA LEU A 513 21.78 -19.24 12.09
C LEU A 513 23.29 -18.99 11.94
N ASN A 514 23.64 -18.08 11.03
CA ASN A 514 24.99 -17.59 10.76
C ASN A 514 24.93 -16.18 10.14
N GLU A 515 26.04 -15.67 9.61
CA GLU A 515 26.13 -14.30 9.07
C GLU A 515 25.31 -14.08 7.78
N ASP A 516 24.91 -15.16 7.10
CA ASP A 516 24.16 -15.11 5.84
C ASP A 516 22.73 -15.67 5.94
N GLN A 517 22.33 -16.23 7.09
CA GLN A 517 21.07 -16.97 7.22
C GLN A 517 20.32 -16.63 8.51
N SER A 518 19.00 -16.46 8.40
CA SER A 518 18.13 -16.34 9.58
C SER A 518 16.78 -17.01 9.40
N LEU A 519 16.21 -17.41 10.54
CA LEU A 519 14.81 -17.75 10.69
C LEU A 519 14.11 -16.56 11.34
N LYS A 520 12.95 -16.18 10.79
CA LYS A 520 12.14 -15.08 11.33
C LYS A 520 10.72 -15.55 11.56
N ALA A 521 10.08 -15.02 12.60
CA ALA A 521 8.65 -15.24 12.84
C ALA A 521 7.98 -13.94 13.25
N SER A 522 6.69 -13.78 12.95
CA SER A 522 5.91 -12.61 13.35
C SER A 522 4.46 -12.95 13.68
N TYR A 523 3.88 -12.14 14.55
CA TYR A 523 2.45 -12.12 14.87
C TYR A 523 1.95 -10.67 14.91
N ASN A 524 0.76 -10.44 14.35
CA ASN A 524 0.12 -9.12 14.34
C ASN A 524 -1.37 -9.28 14.55
N ARG A 525 -1.93 -8.52 15.49
CA ARG A 525 -3.36 -8.25 15.58
C ARG A 525 -3.63 -6.81 15.13
N MET A 526 -4.60 -6.63 14.22
CA MET A 526 -4.95 -5.32 13.67
C MET A 526 -6.47 -5.10 13.69
N ALA A 527 -6.88 -3.85 13.86
CA ALA A 527 -8.28 -3.44 13.79
C ALA A 527 -8.52 -2.50 12.60
N GLN A 528 -9.63 -2.71 11.88
CA GLN A 528 -10.09 -1.86 10.79
C GLN A 528 -11.53 -1.41 11.05
N TYR A 529 -11.70 -0.10 11.18
CA TYR A 529 -12.99 0.54 11.48
C TYR A 529 -13.69 1.14 10.26
N LEU A 530 -13.07 1.02 9.08
CA LEU A 530 -13.53 1.58 7.82
C LEU A 530 -13.66 0.43 6.84
N GLN A 531 -14.81 0.27 6.20
CA GLN A 531 -15.00 -0.76 5.16
C GLN A 531 -15.46 -0.10 3.86
N LEU A 532 -15.01 -0.66 2.74
CA LEU A 532 -15.58 -0.32 1.44
C LEU A 532 -16.80 -1.20 1.20
N ILE A 533 -17.96 -0.58 1.01
CA ILE A 533 -19.18 -1.28 0.62
C ILE A 533 -19.14 -1.45 -0.89
N SER A 534 -18.94 -2.70 -1.32
CA SER A 534 -18.78 -3.12 -2.71
C SER A 534 -19.24 -4.56 -2.88
N ASN A 535 -20.06 -4.83 -3.89
CA ASN A 535 -20.46 -6.19 -4.33
C ASN A 535 -19.63 -6.68 -5.53
N THR A 536 -18.64 -5.90 -5.98
CA THR A 536 -17.74 -6.26 -7.07
C THR A 536 -16.41 -6.76 -6.54
N SER A 537 -15.64 -7.44 -7.39
CA SER A 537 -14.32 -7.94 -7.02
C SER A 537 -13.24 -6.86 -7.01
N SER A 538 -13.45 -5.72 -7.68
CA SER A 538 -12.51 -4.59 -7.68
C SER A 538 -13.24 -3.34 -7.21
N PRO A 539 -12.56 -2.38 -6.55
CA PRO A 539 -13.15 -1.10 -6.22
C PRO A 539 -13.76 -0.45 -7.47
N THR A 540 -15.07 -0.23 -7.43
CA THR A 540 -15.79 0.45 -8.49
C THR A 540 -16.17 1.86 -8.09
N PRO A 541 -16.50 2.65 -9.11
CA PRO A 541 -17.21 3.89 -8.95
C PRO A 541 -18.45 3.82 -8.01
N LEU A 542 -19.17 2.70 -7.93
CA LEU A 542 -20.38 2.60 -7.11
C LEU A 542 -20.13 2.34 -5.62
N ASP A 543 -18.87 2.16 -5.23
CA ASP A 543 -18.53 1.75 -3.88
C ASP A 543 -18.47 2.93 -2.92
N VAL A 544 -18.94 2.71 -1.69
CA VAL A 544 -18.99 3.76 -0.66
C VAL A 544 -18.19 3.35 0.57
N TRP A 545 -17.33 4.23 1.05
CA TRP A 545 -16.64 4.04 2.32
C TRP A 545 -17.60 4.25 3.50
N MET A 546 -17.69 3.26 4.38
CA MET A 546 -18.51 3.31 5.59
C MET A 546 -17.66 3.17 6.85
N PRO A 547 -17.99 3.92 7.93
CA PRO A 547 -17.46 3.66 9.25
C PRO A 547 -18.18 2.47 9.89
N SER A 548 -17.49 1.77 10.79
CA SER A 548 -18.12 0.85 11.73
C SER A 548 -19.22 1.53 12.53
N ASP A 549 -20.29 0.80 12.79
CA ASP A 549 -21.41 1.25 13.60
C ASP A 549 -21.97 0.07 14.43
N GLN A 550 -23.25 0.10 14.80
CA GLN A 550 -23.85 -0.97 15.61
C GLN A 550 -24.10 -2.27 14.83
N TYR A 551 -24.22 -2.21 13.50
CA TYR A 551 -24.50 -3.35 12.61
C TYR A 551 -23.29 -3.73 11.74
N ILE A 552 -22.45 -2.75 11.40
CA ILE A 552 -21.19 -2.92 10.70
C ILE A 552 -20.06 -2.94 11.74
N LYS A 553 -19.66 -4.12 12.18
CA LYS A 553 -18.63 -4.26 13.22
C LYS A 553 -17.22 -4.01 12.65
N PRO A 554 -16.25 -3.57 13.48
CA PRO A 554 -14.85 -3.46 13.05
C PRO A 554 -14.30 -4.82 12.63
N GLN A 555 -13.54 -4.84 11.53
CA GLN A 555 -12.81 -6.04 11.13
C GLN A 555 -11.58 -6.21 12.02
N LEU A 556 -11.41 -7.42 12.56
CA LEU A 556 -10.26 -7.78 13.40
C LEU A 556 -9.44 -8.84 12.69
N ALA A 557 -8.17 -8.55 12.44
CA ALA A 557 -7.27 -9.46 11.76
C ALA A 557 -6.20 -9.99 12.70
N ASP A 558 -6.01 -11.29 12.71
CA ASP A 558 -4.91 -11.98 13.37
C ASP A 558 -4.07 -12.68 12.29
N GLN A 559 -2.76 -12.42 12.27
CA GLN A 559 -1.85 -13.03 11.31
C GLN A 559 -0.58 -13.53 11.99
N VAL A 560 -0.21 -14.78 11.70
CA VAL A 560 1.08 -15.38 12.04
C VAL A 560 1.87 -15.68 10.77
N ALA A 561 3.19 -15.51 10.84
CA ALA A 561 4.08 -15.88 9.74
C ALA A 561 5.41 -16.45 10.25
N LEU A 562 5.98 -17.38 9.48
CA LEU A 562 7.33 -17.93 9.67
C LEU A 562 8.11 -17.84 8.34
N GLY A 563 9.40 -17.51 8.39
CA GLY A 563 10.21 -17.39 7.19
C GLY A 563 11.68 -17.73 7.37
N TYR A 564 12.31 -18.15 6.27
CA TYR A 564 13.73 -18.44 6.13
C TYR A 564 14.35 -17.50 5.10
N PHE A 565 15.44 -16.85 5.50
CA PHE A 565 16.14 -15.85 4.71
C PHE A 565 17.60 -16.24 4.55
N ARG A 566 18.11 -16.18 3.31
CA ARG A 566 19.49 -16.53 3.01
C ARG A 566 20.11 -15.62 1.96
N ASN A 567 21.30 -15.11 2.26
CA ASN A 567 22.21 -14.56 1.26
C ASN A 567 23.13 -15.67 0.73
N ILE A 568 23.40 -15.66 -0.57
CA ILE A 568 24.22 -16.68 -1.26
C ILE A 568 25.31 -15.96 -2.06
N TYR A 569 26.52 -16.54 -2.10
CA TYR A 569 27.69 -15.97 -2.77
C TYR A 569 27.94 -14.51 -2.37
N ASN A 570 28.07 -14.27 -1.06
CA ASN A 570 28.31 -12.94 -0.52
C ASN A 570 27.25 -11.90 -0.96
N GLY A 571 25.99 -12.34 -1.11
CA GLY A 571 24.85 -11.47 -1.43
C GLY A 571 24.55 -11.29 -2.91
N ASP A 572 25.28 -11.92 -3.82
CA ASP A 572 24.97 -11.88 -5.25
C ASP A 572 23.58 -12.45 -5.56
N TYR A 573 23.13 -13.39 -4.72
CA TYR A 573 21.76 -13.90 -4.72
C TYR A 573 21.16 -13.87 -3.32
N SER A 574 19.84 -13.78 -3.28
CA SER A 574 19.03 -13.78 -2.07
C SER A 574 17.86 -14.74 -2.24
N LEU A 575 17.56 -15.50 -1.19
CA LEU A 575 16.42 -16.41 -1.10
C LEU A 575 15.57 -16.01 0.12
N GLU A 576 14.28 -15.85 -0.11
CA GLU A 576 13.26 -15.62 0.92
C GLU A 576 12.18 -16.68 0.75
N VAL A 577 11.87 -17.42 1.81
CA VAL A 577 10.77 -18.38 1.86
C VAL A 577 9.93 -18.06 3.07
N GLU A 578 8.66 -17.73 2.89
CA GLU A 578 7.74 -17.37 3.97
C GLU A 578 6.47 -18.20 3.89
N THR A 579 5.92 -18.58 5.05
CA THR A 579 4.57 -19.14 5.17
C THR A 579 3.77 -18.30 6.15
N TYR A 580 2.45 -18.23 5.93
CA TYR A 580 1.56 -17.43 6.76
C TYR A 580 0.20 -18.09 6.95
N TYR A 581 -0.47 -17.70 8.04
CA TYR A 581 -1.89 -17.93 8.27
C TYR A 581 -2.52 -16.64 8.80
N LYS A 582 -3.66 -16.28 8.25
CA LYS A 582 -4.39 -15.05 8.55
C LYS A 582 -5.88 -15.33 8.70
N GLU A 583 -6.49 -14.75 9.71
CA GLU A 583 -7.93 -14.77 9.95
C GLU A 583 -8.45 -13.35 10.12
N ILE A 584 -9.64 -13.06 9.59
CA ILE A 584 -10.32 -11.77 9.71
C ILE A 584 -11.76 -12.03 10.16
N GLN A 585 -12.15 -11.40 11.27
CA GLN A 585 -13.50 -11.42 11.80
C GLN A 585 -14.32 -10.23 11.26
N ASN A 586 -15.64 -10.37 11.23
CA ASN A 586 -16.60 -9.34 10.79
C ASN A 586 -16.37 -8.85 9.35
N ARG A 587 -15.92 -9.75 8.46
CA ARG A 587 -15.84 -9.45 7.02
C ARG A 587 -17.27 -9.33 6.48
N LEU A 588 -17.60 -8.22 5.85
CA LEU A 588 -18.95 -8.00 5.32
C LEU A 588 -19.25 -8.93 4.14
N ASP A 589 -20.49 -9.37 4.04
CA ASP A 589 -21.06 -10.09 2.90
C ASP A 589 -22.48 -9.55 2.67
N TYR A 590 -23.08 -9.83 1.51
CA TYR A 590 -24.37 -9.22 1.12
C TYR A 590 -25.45 -10.27 0.99
N ILE A 591 -26.69 -9.89 1.27
CA ILE A 591 -27.85 -10.73 0.94
C ILE A 591 -28.06 -10.78 -0.58
N ASP A 592 -28.76 -11.79 -1.08
CA ASP A 592 -29.10 -11.85 -2.51
C ASP A 592 -30.03 -10.67 -2.89
N GLY A 593 -29.78 -10.05 -4.04
CA GLY A 593 -30.52 -8.86 -4.47
C GLY A 593 -30.22 -7.58 -3.70
N ALA A 594 -29.10 -7.53 -2.95
CA ALA A 594 -28.69 -6.33 -2.21
C ALA A 594 -28.51 -5.10 -3.13
N ASP A 595 -29.26 -4.05 -2.83
CA ASP A 595 -29.12 -2.73 -3.45
C ASP A 595 -28.18 -1.85 -2.62
N LEU A 596 -27.03 -1.53 -3.20
CA LEU A 596 -25.99 -0.71 -2.57
C LEU A 596 -26.03 0.75 -3.02
N ILE A 597 -26.75 1.05 -4.11
CA ILE A 597 -26.71 2.37 -4.74
C ILE A 597 -27.65 3.29 -3.96
N ALA A 598 -27.14 4.46 -3.57
CA ALA A 598 -27.94 5.49 -2.91
C ALA A 598 -28.72 5.01 -1.65
N ASN A 599 -28.22 3.99 -0.96
CA ASN A 599 -28.95 3.35 0.14
C ASN A 599 -28.53 3.92 1.51
N ASN A 600 -29.43 4.68 2.16
CA ASN A 600 -29.17 5.25 3.49
C ASN A 600 -29.15 4.19 4.61
N ALA A 601 -29.88 3.08 4.44
CA ALA A 601 -30.04 1.99 5.40
C ALA A 601 -29.28 0.72 4.94
N ILE A 602 -28.00 0.90 4.60
CA ILE A 602 -27.14 -0.17 4.07
C ILE A 602 -27.00 -1.37 5.03
N GLU A 603 -27.23 -1.16 6.32
CA GLU A 603 -27.27 -2.23 7.33
C GLU A 603 -28.31 -3.31 7.05
N GLN A 604 -29.36 -3.01 6.27
CA GLN A 604 -30.44 -3.94 5.94
C GLN A 604 -30.07 -4.94 4.83
N VAL A 605 -28.89 -4.82 4.23
CA VAL A 605 -28.46 -5.66 3.11
C VAL A 605 -27.08 -6.29 3.33
N ILE A 606 -26.55 -6.19 4.55
CA ILE A 606 -25.21 -6.66 4.91
C ILE A 606 -25.29 -7.69 6.04
N LEU A 607 -24.49 -8.74 5.92
CA LEU A 607 -24.23 -9.75 6.94
C LEU A 607 -22.76 -9.69 7.38
N ASN A 608 -22.50 -10.00 8.65
CA ASN A 608 -21.14 -10.10 9.18
C ASN A 608 -20.67 -11.55 9.10
N GLY A 609 -19.64 -11.80 8.30
CA GLY A 609 -18.96 -13.08 8.18
C GLY A 609 -17.52 -13.04 8.67
N GLN A 610 -16.72 -13.97 8.15
CA GLN A 610 -15.32 -14.15 8.47
C GLN A 610 -14.52 -14.57 7.23
N MET A 611 -13.21 -14.41 7.31
CA MET A 611 -12.28 -14.70 6.23
C MET A 611 -11.03 -15.37 6.77
N ARG A 612 -10.46 -16.30 6.00
CA ARG A 612 -9.15 -16.90 6.29
C ARG A 612 -8.30 -16.96 5.04
N SER A 613 -6.99 -16.91 5.23
CA SER A 613 -6.03 -17.15 4.16
C SER A 613 -4.72 -17.72 4.68
N TYR A 614 -4.08 -18.52 3.85
CA TYR A 614 -2.79 -19.14 4.17
C TYR A 614 -2.05 -19.48 2.88
N GLY A 615 -0.72 -19.54 2.96
CA GLY A 615 0.08 -19.81 1.78
C GLY A 615 1.58 -19.86 2.03
N LEU A 616 2.29 -20.25 0.99
CA LEU A 616 3.75 -20.28 0.90
C LEU A 616 4.20 -19.29 -0.18
N GLU A 617 5.11 -18.40 0.18
CA GLU A 617 5.71 -17.35 -0.63
C GLU A 617 7.20 -17.65 -0.80
N ILE A 618 7.69 -17.63 -2.04
CA ILE A 618 9.10 -17.85 -2.37
C ILE A 618 9.58 -16.70 -3.24
N MET A 619 10.72 -16.11 -2.89
CA MET A 619 11.40 -15.10 -3.69
C MET A 619 12.87 -15.46 -3.86
N ILE A 620 13.30 -15.55 -5.11
CA ILE A 620 14.71 -15.72 -5.47
C ILE A 620 15.14 -14.48 -6.24
N LYS A 621 16.16 -13.79 -5.76
CA LYS A 621 16.65 -12.55 -6.36
C LYS A 621 18.11 -12.69 -6.76
N LYS A 622 18.46 -12.20 -7.95
CA LYS A 622 19.83 -11.95 -8.39
C LYS A 622 20.11 -10.45 -8.24
N ASN A 623 20.93 -10.10 -7.27
CA ASN A 623 21.16 -8.71 -6.85
C ASN A 623 22.21 -7.98 -7.70
N LYS A 624 23.13 -8.73 -8.34
CA LYS A 624 24.32 -8.17 -8.99
C LYS A 624 24.54 -8.75 -10.40
N GLY A 625 25.14 -7.92 -11.25
CA GLY A 625 25.60 -8.28 -12.59
C GLY A 625 24.84 -7.55 -13.70
N LYS A 626 25.31 -7.73 -14.93
CA LYS A 626 24.64 -7.21 -16.15
C LYS A 626 23.22 -7.77 -16.28
N PHE A 627 23.03 -9.04 -15.93
CA PHE A 627 21.74 -9.68 -15.78
C PHE A 627 21.35 -9.68 -14.29
N ASN A 628 20.19 -9.14 -13.96
CA ASN A 628 19.63 -9.13 -12.61
C ASN A 628 18.10 -9.19 -12.66
N GLY A 629 17.46 -9.41 -11.52
CA GLY A 629 16.01 -9.61 -11.46
C GLY A 629 15.59 -10.55 -10.32
N TRP A 630 14.34 -10.96 -10.31
CA TRP A 630 13.81 -11.91 -9.34
C TRP A 630 12.72 -12.81 -9.92
N ILE A 631 12.54 -13.93 -9.25
CA ILE A 631 11.42 -14.85 -9.43
C ILE A 631 10.65 -14.84 -8.11
N ALA A 632 9.36 -14.53 -8.18
CA ALA A 632 8.43 -14.55 -7.07
C ALA A 632 7.33 -15.57 -7.36
N TYR A 633 7.12 -16.50 -6.42
CA TYR A 633 6.06 -17.49 -6.52
C TYR A 633 5.25 -17.52 -5.23
N THR A 634 3.94 -17.66 -5.35
CA THR A 634 3.03 -17.83 -4.23
C THR A 634 2.04 -18.95 -4.54
N ILE A 635 1.93 -19.88 -3.60
CA ILE A 635 0.83 -20.84 -3.54
C ILE A 635 0.00 -20.52 -2.31
N SER A 636 -1.28 -20.19 -2.49
CA SER A 636 -2.12 -19.71 -1.39
C SER A 636 -3.57 -20.13 -1.54
N LYS A 637 -4.33 -20.07 -0.45
CA LYS A 637 -5.78 -20.16 -0.45
C LYS A 637 -6.36 -19.00 0.35
N SER A 638 -7.42 -18.40 -0.15
CA SER A 638 -8.19 -17.33 0.48
C SER A 638 -9.67 -17.68 0.40
N GLU A 639 -10.30 -17.78 1.57
CA GLU A 639 -11.68 -18.21 1.71
C GLU A 639 -12.44 -17.24 2.62
N GLN A 640 -13.73 -17.08 2.36
CA GLN A 640 -14.64 -16.35 3.22
C GLN A 640 -15.85 -17.22 3.57
N GLN A 641 -16.54 -16.87 4.64
CA GLN A 641 -17.69 -17.60 5.16
C GLN A 641 -18.63 -16.64 5.87
N THR A 642 -19.93 -16.77 5.61
CA THR A 642 -20.98 -16.04 6.31
C THR A 642 -21.96 -17.08 6.87
N PRO A 643 -21.73 -17.57 8.10
CA PRO A 643 -22.60 -18.57 8.70
C PRO A 643 -23.97 -17.97 9.04
N GLY A 644 -25.00 -18.82 9.11
CA GLY A 644 -26.29 -18.44 9.70
C GLY A 644 -26.13 -18.04 11.17
N ARG A 645 -26.92 -17.05 11.61
CA ARG A 645 -26.90 -16.58 13.01
C ARG A 645 -27.62 -17.54 13.95
N THR A 646 -28.58 -18.29 13.43
CA THR A 646 -29.35 -19.32 14.12
C THR A 646 -29.31 -20.64 13.34
N PRO A 647 -29.72 -21.79 13.93
CA PRO A 647 -29.79 -23.07 13.22
C PRO A 647 -30.73 -23.08 12.01
N GLU A 648 -31.73 -22.20 11.99
CA GLU A 648 -32.70 -22.07 10.90
C GLU A 648 -32.13 -21.28 9.72
N GLU A 649 -31.18 -20.38 9.97
CA GLU A 649 -30.54 -19.57 8.95
C GLU A 649 -29.53 -20.38 8.14
N THR A 650 -29.66 -20.32 6.81
CA THR A 650 -28.74 -21.01 5.90
C THR A 650 -27.37 -20.33 5.79
N GLY A 651 -27.29 -19.02 6.03
CA GLY A 651 -26.08 -18.24 5.73
C GLY A 651 -25.84 -18.10 4.22
N ILE A 652 -24.72 -17.46 3.84
CA ILE A 652 -24.31 -17.41 2.44
C ILE A 652 -23.55 -18.69 2.09
N ASN A 653 -23.83 -19.25 0.90
CA ASN A 653 -23.32 -20.55 0.46
C ASN A 653 -23.60 -21.68 1.49
N ASN A 654 -24.81 -21.71 2.07
CA ASN A 654 -25.20 -22.68 3.10
C ASN A 654 -24.23 -22.68 4.31
N GLY A 655 -23.70 -21.50 4.64
CA GLY A 655 -22.78 -21.28 5.74
C GLY A 655 -21.41 -21.96 5.54
N GLN A 656 -21.09 -22.44 4.34
CA GLN A 656 -19.80 -23.09 4.05
C GLN A 656 -18.70 -22.08 3.72
N TRP A 657 -17.45 -22.50 3.85
CA TRP A 657 -16.31 -21.72 3.33
C TRP A 657 -16.31 -21.77 1.81
N TYR A 658 -16.11 -20.61 1.19
CA TYR A 658 -16.02 -20.48 -0.27
C TYR A 658 -14.90 -19.52 -0.66
N ALA A 659 -14.45 -19.59 -1.92
CA ALA A 659 -13.33 -18.77 -2.39
C ALA A 659 -13.68 -17.28 -2.28
N SER A 660 -12.76 -16.48 -1.73
CA SER A 660 -12.91 -15.02 -1.79
C SER A 660 -12.74 -14.55 -3.24
N ALA A 661 -13.28 -13.38 -3.58
CA ALA A 661 -13.14 -12.82 -4.95
C ALA A 661 -11.68 -12.58 -5.38
N TYR A 662 -10.75 -12.61 -4.41
CA TYR A 662 -9.32 -12.32 -4.59
C TYR A 662 -8.44 -13.58 -4.54
N ASP A 663 -9.05 -14.77 -4.42
CA ASP A 663 -8.29 -16.01 -4.31
C ASP A 663 -7.56 -16.35 -5.62
N LYS A 664 -6.23 -16.44 -5.52
CA LYS A 664 -5.34 -16.85 -6.60
C LYS A 664 -4.46 -17.99 -6.09
N THR A 665 -4.83 -19.22 -6.45
CA THR A 665 -4.14 -20.40 -5.91
C THR A 665 -2.67 -20.44 -6.26
N HIS A 666 -2.33 -20.15 -7.52
CA HIS A 666 -0.96 -20.00 -7.99
C HIS A 666 -0.76 -18.59 -8.53
N ASN A 667 0.34 -17.94 -8.12
CA ASN A 667 0.79 -16.66 -8.66
C ASN A 667 2.30 -16.72 -8.87
N LEU A 668 2.75 -16.54 -10.11
CA LEU A 668 4.15 -16.50 -10.52
C LEU A 668 4.44 -15.18 -11.22
N ALA A 669 5.45 -14.48 -10.74
CA ALA A 669 6.00 -13.28 -11.36
C ALA A 669 7.51 -13.47 -11.58
N ILE A 670 7.98 -13.20 -12.79
CA ILE A 670 9.39 -13.21 -13.15
C ILE A 670 9.73 -11.84 -13.71
N THR A 671 10.70 -11.17 -13.10
CA THR A 671 11.22 -9.88 -13.56
C THR A 671 12.69 -10.03 -13.86
N SER A 672 13.11 -9.57 -15.04
CA SER A 672 14.50 -9.63 -15.47
C SER A 672 14.91 -8.34 -16.16
N ALA A 673 16.15 -7.93 -15.91
CA ALA A 673 16.79 -6.78 -16.53
C ALA A 673 18.20 -7.18 -16.99
N TYR A 674 18.56 -6.74 -18.20
CA TYR A 674 19.84 -7.03 -18.82
C TYR A 674 20.47 -5.77 -19.41
N ASN A 675 21.59 -5.34 -18.83
CA ASN A 675 22.41 -4.23 -19.33
C ASN A 675 23.45 -4.77 -20.32
N LEU A 676 23.17 -4.67 -21.62
CA LEU A 676 24.09 -5.10 -22.67
C LEU A 676 25.35 -4.22 -22.68
N ASN A 677 25.16 -2.90 -22.74
CA ASN A 677 26.20 -1.88 -22.72
C ASN A 677 25.63 -0.51 -22.27
N GLU A 678 26.45 0.54 -22.26
CA GLU A 678 26.01 1.90 -21.86
C GLU A 678 24.89 2.50 -22.72
N LYS A 679 24.65 1.99 -23.93
CA LYS A 679 23.56 2.45 -24.80
C LYS A 679 22.27 1.66 -24.62
N TRP A 680 22.37 0.36 -24.38
CA TRP A 680 21.23 -0.54 -24.48
C TRP A 680 21.06 -1.34 -23.19
N SER A 681 19.86 -1.22 -22.63
CA SER A 681 19.35 -2.13 -21.60
C SER A 681 18.03 -2.75 -22.08
N PHE A 682 17.76 -3.95 -21.59
CA PHE A 682 16.58 -4.73 -21.92
C PHE A 682 15.90 -5.19 -20.64
N GLY A 683 14.60 -5.40 -20.70
CA GLY A 683 13.85 -5.97 -19.60
C GLY A 683 12.75 -6.90 -20.08
N ALA A 684 12.39 -7.88 -19.24
CA ALA A 684 11.20 -8.71 -19.42
C ALA A 684 10.48 -9.01 -18.10
N ASN A 685 9.13 -8.98 -18.16
CA ASN A 685 8.23 -9.35 -17.07
C ASN A 685 7.31 -10.48 -17.54
N PHE A 686 7.26 -11.59 -16.82
CA PHE A 686 6.29 -12.65 -17.04
C PHE A 686 5.38 -12.80 -15.83
N ALA A 687 4.08 -12.76 -16.05
CA ALA A 687 3.08 -12.97 -15.01
C ALA A 687 2.21 -14.18 -15.38
N LEU A 688 1.96 -15.05 -14.42
CA LEU A 688 1.06 -16.20 -14.53
C LEU A 688 0.25 -16.33 -13.24
N GLN A 689 -1.07 -16.42 -13.37
CA GLN A 689 -1.98 -16.51 -12.23
C GLN A 689 -3.10 -17.52 -12.51
N SER A 690 -3.52 -18.22 -11.45
CA SER A 690 -4.77 -18.97 -11.48
C SER A 690 -5.97 -18.06 -11.79
N GLY A 691 -7.00 -18.65 -12.38
CA GLY A 691 -8.26 -17.99 -12.66
C GLY A 691 -8.90 -17.35 -11.42
N GLN A 692 -9.48 -16.17 -11.61
CA GLN A 692 -10.26 -15.51 -10.57
C GLN A 692 -11.56 -16.29 -10.29
N PRO A 693 -11.98 -16.43 -9.02
CA PRO A 693 -13.27 -17.00 -8.68
C PRO A 693 -14.44 -16.17 -9.19
N VAL A 694 -15.46 -16.85 -9.70
CA VAL A 694 -16.67 -16.27 -10.30
C VAL A 694 -17.86 -17.18 -10.08
N SER A 695 -19.08 -16.65 -10.21
CA SER A 695 -20.33 -17.42 -10.18
C SER A 695 -20.96 -17.47 -11.56
N TYR A 696 -21.12 -18.67 -12.08
CA TYR A 696 -21.80 -18.91 -13.35
C TYR A 696 -23.22 -19.42 -13.14
N PRO A 697 -24.13 -19.15 -14.07
CA PRO A 697 -25.39 -19.86 -14.11
C PRO A 697 -25.12 -21.35 -14.34
N ASN A 698 -25.80 -22.21 -13.57
CA ASN A 698 -25.73 -23.66 -13.71
C ASN A 698 -27.00 -24.25 -14.36
N GLY A 699 -27.98 -23.40 -14.63
CA GLY A 699 -29.22 -23.75 -15.31
C GLY A 699 -30.02 -22.50 -15.65
N GLN A 700 -31.21 -22.71 -16.20
CA GLN A 700 -32.19 -21.65 -16.44
C GLN A 700 -33.60 -22.25 -16.34
N TYR A 701 -34.58 -21.41 -16.08
CA TYR A 701 -35.99 -21.78 -16.12
C TYR A 701 -36.79 -20.68 -16.83
N GLU A 702 -37.96 -21.01 -17.33
CA GLU A 702 -38.86 -20.04 -17.95
C GLU A 702 -39.97 -19.65 -16.98
N TYR A 703 -40.17 -18.36 -16.79
CA TYR A 703 -41.24 -17.81 -15.96
C TYR A 703 -41.96 -16.70 -16.72
N LEU A 704 -43.26 -16.89 -17.00
CA LEU A 704 -44.08 -15.96 -17.78
C LEU A 704 -43.46 -15.56 -19.13
N GLY A 705 -42.80 -16.51 -19.82
CA GLY A 705 -42.13 -16.26 -21.10
C GLY A 705 -40.73 -15.65 -20.98
N ILE A 706 -40.25 -15.38 -19.77
CA ILE A 706 -38.91 -14.84 -19.51
C ILE A 706 -37.98 -16.00 -19.12
N THR A 707 -36.86 -16.13 -19.83
CA THR A 707 -35.79 -17.06 -19.44
C THR A 707 -34.99 -16.45 -18.30
N VAL A 708 -35.04 -17.09 -17.13
CA VAL A 708 -34.35 -16.65 -15.92
C VAL A 708 -33.16 -17.59 -15.66
N PRO A 709 -31.92 -17.07 -15.62
CA PRO A 709 -30.77 -17.88 -15.25
C PRO A 709 -30.81 -18.27 -13.77
N SER A 710 -30.47 -19.52 -13.48
CA SER A 710 -30.26 -20.04 -12.13
C SER A 710 -28.77 -20.10 -11.85
N TYR A 711 -28.33 -19.49 -10.76
CA TYR A 711 -26.92 -19.45 -10.35
C TYR A 711 -26.60 -20.54 -9.32
N GLY A 712 -25.38 -21.07 -9.41
CA GLY A 712 -24.80 -21.95 -8.39
C GLY A 712 -24.31 -21.17 -7.16
N LEU A 713 -23.41 -21.79 -6.40
CA LEU A 713 -22.85 -21.15 -5.21
C LEU A 713 -21.95 -19.96 -5.58
N ARG A 714 -21.82 -19.00 -4.65
CA ARG A 714 -20.94 -17.84 -4.81
C ARG A 714 -19.49 -18.29 -5.00
N ASN A 715 -18.84 -17.79 -6.05
CA ASN A 715 -17.43 -18.03 -6.38
C ASN A 715 -17.04 -19.52 -6.55
N GLU A 716 -17.99 -20.37 -6.94
CA GLU A 716 -17.75 -21.79 -7.18
C GLU A 716 -16.90 -22.06 -8.44
N ASN A 717 -17.00 -21.18 -9.43
CA ASN A 717 -16.33 -21.32 -10.73
C ASN A 717 -15.09 -20.42 -10.80
N ARG A 718 -14.29 -20.57 -11.87
CA ARG A 718 -13.14 -19.71 -12.14
C ARG A 718 -13.06 -19.28 -13.60
N LEU A 719 -12.52 -18.09 -13.83
CA LEU A 719 -12.03 -17.67 -15.14
C LEU A 719 -10.86 -18.56 -15.60
N PRO A 720 -10.53 -18.59 -16.91
CA PRO A 720 -9.30 -19.22 -17.38
C PRO A 720 -8.03 -18.67 -16.72
N ALA A 721 -6.94 -19.42 -16.78
CA ALA A 721 -5.64 -18.96 -16.28
C ALA A 721 -5.17 -17.70 -17.04
N TYR A 722 -4.70 -16.71 -16.28
CA TYR A 722 -4.21 -15.43 -16.76
C TYR A 722 -2.69 -15.49 -16.93
N HIS A 723 -2.18 -15.07 -18.08
CA HIS A 723 -0.74 -14.87 -18.25
C HIS A 723 -0.38 -13.92 -19.40
N HIS A 724 0.72 -13.19 -19.24
CA HIS A 724 1.32 -12.37 -20.30
C HIS A 724 2.84 -12.28 -20.13
N LEU A 725 3.54 -11.95 -21.21
CA LEU A 725 4.96 -11.62 -21.23
C LEU A 725 5.12 -10.21 -21.79
N ASP A 726 5.75 -9.32 -21.03
CA ASP A 726 6.06 -7.96 -21.43
C ASP A 726 7.57 -7.83 -21.64
N VAL A 727 7.96 -7.06 -22.66
CA VAL A 727 9.37 -6.82 -22.99
C VAL A 727 9.63 -5.34 -23.23
N SER A 728 10.82 -4.89 -22.86
CA SER A 728 11.27 -3.52 -23.13
C SER A 728 12.73 -3.45 -23.56
N ALA A 729 13.06 -2.39 -24.30
CA ALA A 729 14.40 -1.99 -24.66
C ALA A 729 14.57 -0.48 -24.47
N THR A 730 15.58 -0.07 -23.71
CA THR A 730 15.91 1.33 -23.48
C THR A 730 17.20 1.69 -24.20
N LEU A 731 17.15 2.76 -24.98
CA LEU A 731 18.26 3.35 -25.70
C LEU A 731 18.68 4.67 -25.06
N THR A 732 19.90 4.70 -24.52
CA THR A 732 20.56 5.90 -24.01
C THR A 732 21.69 6.34 -24.98
N PRO A 733 21.48 7.37 -25.81
CA PRO A 733 22.51 7.90 -26.72
C PRO A 733 23.82 8.28 -26.00
N ARG A 734 24.96 7.81 -26.51
CA ARG A 734 26.30 8.11 -25.93
C ARG A 734 26.61 9.61 -25.83
N LYS A 735 26.06 10.44 -26.72
CA LYS A 735 26.26 11.90 -26.72
C LYS A 735 25.61 12.59 -25.50
N ASN A 736 24.89 11.87 -24.64
CA ASN A 736 24.22 12.45 -23.47
C ASN A 736 25.12 12.67 -22.26
N LYS A 737 26.32 12.06 -22.16
CA LYS A 737 27.11 12.09 -20.91
C LYS A 737 27.38 13.51 -20.41
N ASP A 738 27.78 14.41 -21.31
CA ASP A 738 28.22 15.79 -20.99
C ASP A 738 27.22 16.86 -21.43
N ARG A 739 26.00 16.46 -21.80
CA ARG A 739 24.95 17.41 -22.18
C ARG A 739 24.12 17.78 -20.97
N ASN A 740 23.73 19.06 -20.91
CA ASN A 740 22.70 19.53 -19.97
C ASN A 740 21.39 18.76 -20.24
N TRP A 741 21.00 18.61 -21.51
CA TRP A 741 19.84 17.79 -21.88
C TRP A 741 20.24 16.35 -22.21
N LYS A 742 19.86 15.42 -21.32
CA LYS A 742 20.06 13.97 -21.48
C LYS A 742 18.72 13.33 -21.83
N GLY A 743 18.63 12.64 -22.96
CA GLY A 743 17.38 12.01 -23.40
C GLY A 743 17.50 10.51 -23.64
N GLU A 744 16.50 9.72 -23.31
CA GLU A 744 16.47 8.27 -23.54
C GLU A 744 15.17 7.87 -24.25
N TRP A 745 15.26 6.84 -25.09
CA TRP A 745 14.11 6.26 -25.77
C TRP A 745 13.79 4.91 -25.13
N VAL A 746 12.53 4.67 -24.83
CA VAL A 746 12.05 3.40 -24.28
C VAL A 746 11.07 2.80 -25.26
N PHE A 747 11.35 1.58 -25.70
CA PHE A 747 10.47 0.77 -26.55
C PHE A 747 9.93 -0.36 -25.68
N SER A 748 8.61 -0.57 -25.67
CA SER A 748 7.99 -1.64 -24.89
C SER A 748 6.87 -2.32 -25.66
N ILE A 749 6.68 -3.62 -25.40
CA ILE A 749 5.56 -4.40 -25.89
C ILE A 749 4.93 -5.09 -24.69
N TYR A 750 3.70 -4.71 -24.38
CA TYR A 750 2.84 -5.42 -23.42
C TYR A 750 2.19 -6.63 -24.11
N ASN A 751 2.11 -7.76 -23.41
CA ASN A 751 1.47 -8.98 -23.89
C ASN A 751 2.00 -9.45 -25.26
N LEU A 752 3.29 -9.74 -25.32
CA LEU A 752 4.06 -10.05 -26.54
C LEU A 752 3.44 -11.13 -27.44
N TYR A 753 2.78 -12.14 -26.86
CA TYR A 753 2.13 -13.22 -27.61
C TYR A 753 0.62 -13.00 -27.82
N ASN A 754 0.13 -11.77 -27.60
CA ASN A 754 -1.24 -11.33 -27.89
C ASN A 754 -2.32 -12.25 -27.31
N ARG A 755 -2.16 -12.70 -26.06
CA ARG A 755 -3.16 -13.56 -25.42
C ARG A 755 -4.36 -12.73 -24.98
N MET A 756 -5.55 -13.15 -25.40
CA MET A 756 -6.81 -12.59 -24.93
C MET A 756 -7.14 -13.15 -23.53
N ASN A 757 -6.58 -12.52 -22.50
CA ASN A 757 -6.87 -12.88 -21.12
C ASN A 757 -8.31 -12.49 -20.75
N ALA A 758 -9.04 -13.38 -20.09
CA ALA A 758 -10.43 -13.12 -19.70
C ALA A 758 -10.47 -12.16 -18.51
N ALA A 759 -11.08 -10.99 -18.69
CA ALA A 759 -11.44 -10.08 -17.62
C ALA A 759 -12.81 -10.45 -17.02
N SER A 760 -13.74 -10.90 -17.85
CA SER A 760 -15.04 -11.45 -17.43
C SER A 760 -15.59 -12.43 -18.46
N ILE A 761 -16.55 -13.27 -18.05
CA ILE A 761 -17.36 -14.10 -18.93
C ILE A 761 -18.82 -13.86 -18.57
N ASN A 762 -19.58 -13.28 -19.49
CA ASN A 762 -21.00 -12.96 -19.34
C ASN A 762 -21.85 -13.98 -20.09
N PHE A 763 -22.98 -14.37 -19.50
CA PHE A 763 -23.93 -15.29 -20.12
C PHE A 763 -25.15 -14.49 -20.54
N ARG A 764 -25.48 -14.54 -21.83
CA ARG A 764 -26.62 -13.79 -22.38
C ARG A 764 -27.27 -14.57 -23.51
N GLN A 765 -28.47 -14.16 -23.88
CA GLN A 765 -29.07 -14.58 -25.13
C GLN A 765 -28.53 -13.69 -26.25
N ASN A 766 -28.04 -14.32 -27.32
CA ASN A 766 -27.60 -13.65 -28.51
C ASN A 766 -28.81 -12.96 -29.17
N VAL A 767 -28.72 -11.66 -29.41
CA VAL A 767 -29.83 -10.85 -29.92
C VAL A 767 -30.23 -11.17 -31.35
N ASP A 768 -29.30 -11.71 -32.15
CA ASP A 768 -29.54 -12.01 -33.57
C ASP A 768 -30.09 -13.44 -33.77
N THR A 769 -29.58 -14.39 -32.99
CA THR A 769 -29.87 -15.82 -33.17
C THR A 769 -30.85 -16.37 -32.13
N GLY A 770 -31.06 -15.66 -31.02
CA GLY A 770 -31.82 -16.14 -29.87
C GLY A 770 -31.13 -17.28 -29.10
N ALA A 771 -29.91 -17.69 -29.49
CA ALA A 771 -29.16 -18.74 -28.82
C ALA A 771 -28.49 -18.21 -27.55
N ASN A 772 -28.40 -19.04 -26.52
CA ASN A 772 -27.59 -18.71 -25.35
C ASN A 772 -26.10 -18.72 -25.73
N GLU A 773 -25.38 -17.69 -25.31
CA GLU A 773 -23.94 -17.55 -25.53
C GLU A 773 -23.20 -17.15 -24.25
N ALA A 774 -21.94 -17.56 -24.15
CA ALA A 774 -20.99 -17.10 -23.17
C ALA A 774 -19.99 -16.17 -23.85
N VAL A 775 -19.96 -14.91 -23.45
CA VAL A 775 -19.14 -13.85 -24.06
C VAL A 775 -17.98 -13.52 -23.14
N GLN A 776 -16.77 -13.82 -23.60
CA GLN A 776 -15.54 -13.41 -22.92
C GLN A 776 -15.21 -11.96 -23.24
N LEU A 777 -15.00 -11.15 -22.21
CA LEU A 777 -14.38 -9.82 -22.34
C LEU A 777 -12.88 -9.93 -22.08
N SER A 778 -12.08 -9.34 -22.96
CA SER A 778 -10.64 -9.18 -22.80
C SER A 778 -10.28 -7.71 -22.95
N ILE A 779 -9.35 -7.21 -22.11
CA ILE A 779 -9.01 -5.79 -22.08
C ILE A 779 -7.88 -5.50 -23.07
N PHE A 780 -6.69 -6.08 -22.87
CA PHE A 780 -5.56 -5.84 -23.76
C PHE A 780 -5.04 -7.09 -24.44
N GLY A 781 -4.96 -7.00 -25.77
CA GLY A 781 -4.06 -7.81 -26.58
C GLY A 781 -2.63 -7.29 -26.52
N ILE A 782 -1.88 -7.43 -27.61
CA ILE A 782 -0.55 -6.86 -27.77
C ILE A 782 -0.61 -5.33 -27.84
N VAL A 783 0.19 -4.64 -27.02
CA VAL A 783 0.27 -3.17 -27.05
C VAL A 783 1.72 -2.70 -27.17
N PRO A 784 2.15 -2.23 -28.36
CA PRO A 784 3.44 -1.57 -28.52
C PRO A 784 3.38 -0.12 -28.01
N ALA A 785 4.47 0.35 -27.40
CA ALA A 785 4.60 1.74 -26.97
C ALA A 785 6.03 2.23 -27.13
N VAL A 786 6.15 3.54 -27.36
CA VAL A 786 7.42 4.26 -27.43
C VAL A 786 7.31 5.49 -26.55
N SER A 787 8.30 5.70 -25.69
CA SER A 787 8.41 6.89 -24.83
C SER A 787 9.77 7.55 -24.98
N TYR A 788 9.79 8.87 -24.87
CA TYR A 788 11.00 9.67 -24.77
C TYR A 788 11.09 10.31 -23.39
N ASN A 789 12.09 9.92 -22.59
CA ASN A 789 12.37 10.58 -21.32
C ASN A 789 13.53 11.56 -21.48
N PHE A 790 13.52 12.62 -20.67
CA PHE A 790 14.59 13.60 -20.64
C PHE A 790 14.90 14.06 -19.22
N LYS A 791 16.14 14.52 -19.03
CA LYS A 791 16.64 15.13 -17.80
C LYS A 791 17.52 16.35 -18.15
N PHE A 792 17.35 17.41 -17.38
CA PHE A 792 18.09 18.67 -17.40
C PHE A 792 18.72 18.92 -16.03
#